data_AF-A0A081GK54-F1
#
_entry.id   AF-A0A081GK54-F1
#
_cell.length_a   1.000
_cell.length_b   1.000
_cell.length_c   1.000
_cell.angle_alpha   90.00
_cell.angle_beta   90.00
_cell.angle_gamma   90.00
#
_symmetry.space_group_name_H-M   'P 1'
#
loop_
_entity.id
_entity.type
_entity.pdbx_description
1 polymer ?
#
loop_
_entity_poly.entity_id
_entity_poly.type
_entity_poly.pdbx_seq_one_letter_code
_entity_poly.pdbx_strand_id
1 'polypeptide(L)'
;MSRSAIDTAGGEPSVRVPLRLLRELELPYPAYHRLITTLRDAVGEGSREDPLLAELAEASAAALRQALERRALEEALAAHDHLLGHVVELAAARAEVAPVLWQRYGDLLGQLTIQVHERLIPPDGGTPDFSAAGRAGDAALCLRIAGILEAALGQPWEVPHWLPVMEQQLVQHGALAWQQRMATDPAAAGPCLDLFLRLSQLLDPLPEWVETACRSAMTAVIEQLPAPGAMTEGDLGQLIARVSRLPVAAERRQAFEAALLRARFSLELLQHGRRAPGHRGAEGLEVVEAEWLEEEERGAAPSLPPLRLVAVAVAVAADQADAPECFSLEPYLHGDGEGATTALEAFLQPWLGSDRPACHPLPSLLESLGPRGLPPADGALMVLRRAAQLWQERLEPQITPLPAVEWQAGGLVVELDPLELMVLRHAGAAPETLEDALAELRRRHHDANFWGAAAVEPFPALPDALEVLRRFEAEAGFYATTHAPMESLRQWARPALQALLQAQVWSADPATQSLWLPWGLEGMGTPARTHGLRQPPTAEGLLEYLGGEELVVVGEGTEAIQAAHQAGHLFRGTAFGLRCLAAPESRHPHRPAAGFEHSLEELLAAVEQLYRERPFTVLLASGGAYRLPLVQAIHGRFGVLAVGVVTPLSRWLAVGASRVSTDS
;
A
#
# COMPACT_ATOMS: atom_id res chain seq x y z
N MET A 1 -34.66 -26.42 -43.87
CA MET A 1 -35.41 -27.42 -43.10
C MET A 1 -34.41 -28.41 -42.51
N SER A 2 -34.47 -28.65 -41.19
CA SER A 2 -34.12 -29.92 -40.55
C SER A 2 -34.59 -29.84 -39.10
N ARG A 3 -35.42 -30.81 -38.68
CA ARG A 3 -35.79 -31.02 -37.27
C ARG A 3 -35.04 -32.26 -36.80
N SER A 4 -34.52 -32.23 -35.58
CA SER A 4 -34.37 -33.43 -34.75
C SER A 4 -34.81 -33.07 -33.33
N ALA A 5 -35.48 -34.00 -32.66
CA ALA A 5 -36.14 -33.82 -31.36
C ALA A 5 -35.32 -34.44 -30.21
N ILE A 6 -35.98 -34.56 -29.04
CA ILE A 6 -35.53 -35.11 -27.73
C ILE A 6 -34.81 -34.04 -26.89
N ASP A 7 -35.25 -33.67 -25.68
CA ASP A 7 -36.46 -34.09 -24.93
C ASP A 7 -37.07 -32.99 -24.03
N THR A 8 -38.22 -33.26 -23.41
CA THR A 8 -38.84 -32.43 -22.36
C THR A 8 -38.52 -32.96 -20.96
N ALA A 9 -37.70 -32.22 -20.20
CA ALA A 9 -37.50 -32.45 -18.77
C ALA A 9 -37.47 -31.13 -17.98
N GLY A 10 -38.52 -30.86 -17.20
CA GLY A 10 -38.45 -30.03 -15.99
C GLY A 10 -38.21 -28.51 -16.11
N GLY A 11 -38.41 -27.88 -17.26
CA GLY A 11 -38.30 -26.42 -17.41
C GLY A 11 -39.66 -25.70 -17.47
N GLU A 12 -39.76 -24.52 -16.86
CA GLU A 12 -40.91 -23.61 -17.02
C GLU A 12 -41.18 -23.24 -18.50
N PRO A 13 -42.42 -22.86 -18.87
CA PRO A 13 -42.75 -22.49 -20.24
C PRO A 13 -42.04 -21.19 -20.68
N SER A 14 -40.84 -21.35 -21.25
CA SER A 14 -40.03 -20.24 -21.77
C SER A 14 -40.63 -19.66 -23.07
N VAL A 15 -41.22 -18.47 -22.96
CA VAL A 15 -41.73 -17.70 -24.10
C VAL A 15 -40.55 -17.13 -24.89
N ARG A 16 -40.34 -17.62 -26.12
CA ARG A 16 -39.30 -17.09 -27.02
C ARG A 16 -39.81 -15.88 -27.80
N VAL A 17 -39.42 -14.68 -27.40
CA VAL A 17 -39.76 -13.43 -28.10
C VAL A 17 -38.64 -13.05 -29.09
N PRO A 18 -38.92 -12.95 -30.40
CA PRO A 18 -37.96 -12.42 -31.37
C PRO A 18 -37.67 -10.93 -31.11
N LEU A 19 -36.39 -10.51 -31.16
CA LEU A 19 -35.97 -9.11 -30.94
C LEU A 19 -36.73 -8.09 -31.81
N ARG A 20 -37.07 -8.45 -33.06
CA ARG A 20 -37.91 -7.59 -33.92
C ARG A 20 -39.25 -7.19 -33.29
N LEU A 21 -39.89 -8.08 -32.53
CA LEU A 21 -41.17 -7.77 -31.86
C LEU A 21 -40.97 -6.87 -30.64
N LEU A 22 -39.77 -6.87 -30.04
CA LEU A 22 -39.42 -5.89 -29.01
C LEU A 22 -39.22 -4.52 -29.65
N ARG A 23 -38.52 -4.43 -30.79
CA ARG A 23 -38.36 -3.17 -31.57
C ARG A 23 -39.68 -2.57 -32.07
N GLU A 24 -40.73 -3.38 -32.23
CA GLU A 24 -42.09 -2.95 -32.59
C GLU A 24 -42.89 -2.39 -31.39
N LEU A 25 -42.38 -2.49 -30.15
CA LEU A 25 -42.97 -1.82 -29.00
C LEU A 25 -42.62 -0.32 -29.06
N GLU A 26 -43.62 0.55 -29.26
CA GLU A 26 -43.48 2.01 -29.30
C GLU A 26 -43.16 2.62 -27.91
N LEU A 27 -42.05 2.19 -27.31
CA LEU A 27 -41.57 2.62 -26.01
C LEU A 27 -40.60 3.80 -26.13
N PRO A 28 -40.66 4.80 -25.24
CA PRO A 28 -39.63 5.83 -25.17
C PRO A 28 -38.29 5.19 -24.78
N TYR A 29 -37.17 5.71 -25.29
CA TYR A 29 -35.83 5.11 -25.13
C TYR A 29 -35.50 4.68 -23.69
N PRO A 30 -35.74 5.47 -22.62
CA PRO A 30 -35.47 5.04 -21.24
C PRO A 30 -36.32 3.86 -20.75
N ALA A 31 -37.50 3.62 -21.34
CA ALA A 31 -38.31 2.43 -21.05
C ALA A 31 -37.85 1.24 -21.89
N TYR A 32 -37.51 1.45 -23.16
CA TYR A 32 -36.96 0.42 -24.05
C TYR A 32 -35.62 -0.13 -23.53
N HIS A 33 -34.69 0.76 -23.21
CA HIS A 33 -33.36 0.42 -22.67
C HIS A 33 -33.49 -0.43 -21.40
N ARG A 34 -34.29 0.01 -20.41
CA ARG A 34 -34.56 -0.77 -19.18
C ARG A 34 -35.17 -2.14 -19.47
N LEU A 35 -36.12 -2.25 -20.41
CA LEU A 35 -36.71 -3.53 -20.79
C LEU A 35 -35.65 -4.51 -21.33
N ILE A 36 -34.79 -4.06 -22.25
CA ILE A 36 -33.74 -4.92 -22.81
C ILE A 36 -32.68 -5.28 -21.77
N THR A 37 -32.29 -4.36 -20.87
CA THR A 37 -31.40 -4.67 -19.74
C THR A 37 -32.01 -5.73 -18.81
N THR A 38 -33.26 -5.57 -18.34
CA THR A 38 -33.91 -6.57 -17.48
C THR A 38 -34.05 -7.94 -18.17
N LEU A 39 -34.30 -7.97 -19.48
CA LEU A 39 -34.30 -9.23 -20.25
C LEU A 39 -32.90 -9.86 -20.33
N ARG A 40 -31.84 -9.05 -20.38
CA ARG A 40 -30.45 -9.51 -20.42
C ARG A 40 -30.02 -10.10 -19.07
N ASP A 41 -30.30 -9.39 -17.98
CA ASP A 41 -30.02 -9.82 -16.61
C ASP A 41 -30.69 -11.17 -16.29
N ALA A 42 -31.91 -11.39 -16.81
CA ALA A 42 -32.66 -12.63 -16.64
C ALA A 42 -32.15 -13.83 -17.46
N VAL A 43 -31.31 -13.60 -18.47
CA VAL A 43 -30.74 -14.67 -19.33
C VAL A 43 -29.40 -15.19 -18.80
N GLY A 44 -28.70 -14.38 -18.00
CA GLY A 44 -27.42 -14.73 -17.38
C GLY A 44 -26.20 -14.53 -18.30
N GLU A 45 -25.06 -14.22 -17.69
CA GLU A 45 -23.78 -14.04 -18.38
C GLU A 45 -23.24 -15.39 -18.90
N GLY A 46 -22.86 -15.48 -20.18
CA GLY A 46 -22.17 -16.68 -20.70
C GLY A 46 -22.22 -16.93 -22.20
N SER A 47 -23.05 -16.25 -22.99
CA SER A 47 -23.06 -16.41 -24.45
C SER A 47 -22.09 -15.45 -25.15
N ARG A 48 -21.15 -15.99 -25.92
CA ARG A 48 -20.28 -15.21 -26.84
C ARG A 48 -21.08 -14.49 -27.93
N GLU A 49 -22.28 -15.01 -28.23
CA GLU A 49 -23.31 -14.35 -29.02
C GLU A 49 -24.38 -13.80 -28.07
N ASP A 50 -24.11 -12.67 -27.41
CA ASP A 50 -25.15 -11.89 -26.71
C ASP A 50 -25.83 -10.95 -27.74
N PRO A 51 -27.09 -11.19 -28.14
CA PRO A 51 -27.80 -10.33 -29.07
C PRO A 51 -28.50 -9.15 -28.38
N LEU A 52 -28.69 -9.20 -27.06
CA LEU A 52 -29.32 -8.14 -26.28
C LEU A 52 -28.34 -6.99 -26.05
N LEU A 53 -27.05 -7.29 -25.83
CA LEU A 53 -25.99 -6.29 -25.81
C LEU A 53 -25.86 -5.55 -27.15
N ALA A 54 -25.97 -6.26 -28.27
CA ALA A 54 -25.98 -5.64 -29.60
C ALA A 54 -27.20 -4.72 -29.80
N GLU A 55 -28.38 -5.13 -29.33
CA GLU A 55 -29.59 -4.30 -29.32
C GLU A 55 -29.41 -3.04 -28.46
N LEU A 56 -28.85 -3.17 -27.25
CA LEU A 56 -28.58 -2.04 -26.35
C LEU A 56 -27.62 -1.02 -26.99
N ALA A 57 -26.57 -1.48 -27.65
CA ALA A 57 -25.64 -0.61 -28.38
C ALA A 57 -26.33 0.10 -29.57
N GLU A 58 -27.12 -0.61 -30.39
CA GLU A 58 -27.85 -0.02 -31.52
C GLU A 58 -28.90 1.01 -31.05
N ALA A 59 -29.68 0.69 -30.01
CA ALA A 59 -30.70 1.55 -29.45
C ALA A 59 -30.09 2.82 -28.81
N SER A 60 -28.99 2.67 -28.06
CA SER A 60 -28.29 3.82 -27.45
C SER A 60 -27.69 4.75 -28.52
N ALA A 61 -27.11 4.18 -29.59
CA ALA A 61 -26.58 4.94 -30.71
C ALA A 61 -27.69 5.66 -31.52
N ALA A 62 -28.88 5.08 -31.61
CA ALA A 62 -30.03 5.70 -32.27
C ALA A 62 -30.63 6.83 -31.40
N ALA A 63 -30.74 6.62 -30.08
CA ALA A 63 -31.18 7.65 -29.15
C ALA A 63 -30.22 8.85 -29.11
N LEU A 64 -28.91 8.61 -29.09
CA LEU A 64 -27.90 9.66 -29.17
C LEU A 64 -28.03 10.49 -30.45
N ARG A 65 -28.17 9.85 -31.62
CA ARG A 65 -28.43 10.55 -32.89
C ARG A 65 -29.68 11.41 -32.85
N GLN A 66 -30.79 10.85 -32.37
CA GLN A 66 -32.05 11.58 -32.29
C GLN A 66 -32.00 12.77 -31.31
N ALA A 67 -31.29 12.62 -30.19
CA ALA A 67 -31.09 13.71 -29.23
C ALA A 67 -30.19 14.82 -29.82
N LEU A 68 -29.12 14.46 -30.55
CA LEU A 68 -28.28 15.39 -31.29
C LEU A 68 -29.06 16.12 -32.38
N GLU A 69 -29.88 15.44 -33.18
CA GLU A 69 -30.77 16.05 -34.19
C GLU A 69 -31.72 17.09 -33.57
N ARG A 70 -32.23 16.81 -32.36
CA ARG A 70 -33.10 17.72 -31.58
C ARG A 70 -32.34 18.81 -30.82
N ARG A 71 -31.00 18.79 -30.81
CA ARG A 71 -30.13 19.61 -29.94
C ARG A 71 -30.46 19.45 -28.43
N ALA A 72 -30.99 18.30 -28.04
CA ALA A 72 -31.36 17.96 -26.67
C ALA A 72 -30.14 17.41 -25.91
N LEU A 73 -29.24 18.30 -25.50
CA LEU A 73 -27.92 17.94 -24.95
C LEU A 73 -27.96 17.02 -23.71
N GLU A 74 -28.95 17.18 -22.82
CA GLU A 74 -29.08 16.31 -21.64
C GLU A 74 -29.51 14.88 -22.01
N GLU A 75 -30.44 14.74 -22.98
CA GLU A 75 -30.81 13.44 -23.55
C GLU A 75 -29.63 12.80 -24.30
N ALA A 76 -28.85 13.60 -25.02
CA ALA A 76 -27.68 13.13 -25.76
C ALA A 76 -26.60 12.60 -24.81
N LEU A 77 -26.29 13.34 -23.74
CA LEU A 77 -25.34 12.91 -22.72
C LEU A 77 -25.80 11.62 -22.01
N ALA A 78 -27.08 11.49 -21.66
CA ALA A 78 -27.61 10.26 -21.06
C ALA A 78 -27.58 9.06 -22.03
N ALA A 79 -27.84 9.28 -23.32
CA ALA A 79 -27.71 8.24 -24.34
C ALA A 79 -26.25 7.87 -24.62
N HIS A 80 -25.32 8.81 -24.52
CA HIS A 80 -23.87 8.59 -24.63
C HIS A 80 -23.33 7.73 -23.49
N ASP A 81 -23.67 8.02 -22.23
CA ASP A 81 -23.21 7.24 -21.07
C ASP A 81 -23.60 5.75 -21.21
N HIS A 82 -24.84 5.49 -21.67
CA HIS A 82 -25.29 4.14 -21.99
C HIS A 82 -24.48 3.53 -23.15
N LEU A 83 -24.33 4.27 -24.27
CA LEU A 83 -23.66 3.78 -25.47
C LEU A 83 -22.22 3.36 -25.20
N LEU A 84 -21.45 4.15 -24.45
CA LEU A 84 -20.05 3.84 -24.15
C LEU A 84 -19.92 2.49 -23.42
N GLY A 85 -20.76 2.25 -22.40
CA GLY A 85 -20.77 0.97 -21.69
C GLY A 85 -21.02 -0.23 -22.61
N HIS A 86 -22.07 -0.16 -23.43
CA HIS A 86 -22.41 -1.26 -24.36
C HIS A 86 -21.35 -1.46 -25.45
N VAL A 87 -20.70 -0.38 -25.92
CA VAL A 87 -19.63 -0.48 -26.94
C VAL A 87 -18.37 -1.12 -26.38
N VAL A 88 -17.94 -0.75 -25.16
CA VAL A 88 -16.80 -1.38 -24.48
C VAL A 88 -17.03 -2.89 -24.34
N GLU A 89 -18.19 -3.27 -23.82
CA GLU A 89 -18.53 -4.67 -23.58
C GLU A 89 -18.66 -5.47 -24.88
N LEU A 90 -19.33 -4.91 -25.90
CA LEU A 90 -19.54 -5.58 -27.18
C LEU A 90 -18.26 -5.71 -28.00
N ALA A 91 -17.37 -4.72 -27.93
CA ALA A 91 -16.05 -4.77 -28.56
C ALA A 91 -15.16 -5.85 -27.92
N ALA A 92 -15.21 -6.01 -26.59
CA ALA A 92 -14.51 -7.07 -25.89
C ALA A 92 -15.06 -8.47 -26.24
N ALA A 93 -16.39 -8.61 -26.30
CA ALA A 93 -17.04 -9.87 -26.68
C ALA A 93 -16.81 -10.26 -28.16
N ARG A 94 -16.71 -9.27 -29.07
CA ARG A 94 -16.67 -9.45 -30.52
C ARG A 94 -15.59 -8.60 -31.20
N ALA A 95 -14.33 -8.96 -30.98
CA ALA A 95 -13.16 -8.28 -31.55
C ALA A 95 -13.23 -8.05 -33.08
N GLU A 96 -13.88 -8.93 -33.84
CA GLU A 96 -14.03 -8.81 -35.30
C GLU A 96 -14.83 -7.57 -35.76
N VAL A 97 -15.78 -7.10 -34.94
CA VAL A 97 -16.62 -5.91 -35.25
C VAL A 97 -16.21 -4.68 -34.44
N ALA A 98 -15.29 -4.82 -33.49
CA ALA A 98 -14.83 -3.75 -32.62
C ALA A 98 -14.38 -2.48 -33.39
N PRO A 99 -13.60 -2.54 -34.50
CA PRO A 99 -13.21 -1.33 -35.23
C PRO A 99 -14.41 -0.54 -35.78
N VAL A 100 -15.46 -1.22 -36.22
CA VAL A 100 -16.67 -0.59 -36.78
C VAL A 100 -17.53 0.02 -35.66
N LEU A 101 -17.58 -0.62 -34.49
CA LEU A 101 -18.26 -0.08 -33.31
C LEU A 101 -17.56 1.19 -32.80
N TRP A 102 -16.23 1.14 -32.69
CA TRP A 102 -15.43 2.26 -32.22
C TRP A 102 -15.45 3.45 -33.19
N GLN A 103 -15.40 3.23 -34.50
CA GLN A 103 -15.59 4.31 -35.48
C GLN A 103 -16.96 4.99 -35.31
N ARG A 104 -18.05 4.22 -35.25
CA ARG A 104 -19.41 4.76 -35.10
C ARG A 104 -19.60 5.51 -33.78
N TYR A 105 -18.99 5.03 -32.70
CA TYR A 105 -18.97 5.73 -31.42
C TYR A 105 -18.23 7.07 -31.55
N GLY A 106 -17.05 7.06 -32.19
CA GLY A 106 -16.25 8.24 -32.46
C GLY A 106 -16.97 9.32 -33.27
N ASP A 107 -17.67 8.92 -34.34
CA ASP A 107 -18.46 9.84 -35.17
C ASP A 107 -19.56 10.56 -34.35
N LEU A 108 -20.21 9.87 -33.42
CA LEU A 108 -21.28 10.42 -32.57
C LEU A 108 -20.72 11.26 -31.41
N LEU A 109 -19.60 10.84 -30.81
CA LEU A 109 -18.87 11.61 -29.82
C LEU A 109 -18.40 12.94 -30.42
N GLY A 110 -17.85 12.91 -31.64
CA GLY A 110 -17.45 14.11 -32.37
C GLY A 110 -18.62 15.08 -32.59
N GLN A 111 -19.79 14.59 -33.00
CA GLN A 111 -21.00 15.41 -33.14
C GLN A 111 -21.46 16.02 -31.81
N LEU A 112 -21.40 15.26 -30.71
CA LEU A 112 -21.72 15.75 -29.37
C LEU A 112 -20.75 16.86 -28.93
N THR A 113 -19.45 16.68 -29.13
CA THR A 113 -18.44 17.71 -28.81
C THR A 113 -18.66 18.98 -29.65
N ILE A 114 -19.00 18.86 -30.93
CA ILE A 114 -19.34 20.02 -31.79
C ILE A 114 -20.54 20.78 -31.23
N GLN A 115 -21.63 20.10 -30.87
CA GLN A 115 -22.82 20.79 -30.33
C GLN A 115 -22.59 21.45 -28.98
N VAL A 116 -21.77 20.87 -28.10
CA VAL A 116 -21.40 21.50 -26.84
C VAL A 116 -20.49 22.71 -27.10
N HIS A 117 -19.55 22.62 -28.03
CA HIS A 117 -18.69 23.74 -28.42
C HIS A 117 -19.49 24.90 -29.02
N GLU A 118 -20.38 24.66 -29.99
CA GLU A 118 -21.30 25.66 -30.58
C GLU A 118 -22.15 26.39 -29.53
N ARG A 119 -22.51 25.69 -28.43
CA ARG A 119 -23.30 26.27 -27.34
C ARG A 119 -22.46 27.16 -26.42
N LEU A 120 -21.25 26.73 -26.10
CA LEU A 120 -20.45 27.33 -25.02
C LEU A 120 -19.50 28.42 -25.50
N ILE A 121 -18.83 28.19 -26.63
CA ILE A 121 -17.78 29.04 -27.17
C ILE A 121 -18.39 30.08 -28.14
N PRO A 122 -18.27 31.40 -27.86
CA PRO A 122 -18.80 32.43 -28.74
C PRO A 122 -18.15 32.38 -30.14
N PRO A 123 -18.94 32.48 -31.24
CA PRO A 123 -18.43 32.37 -32.61
C PRO A 123 -17.58 33.57 -33.05
N ASP A 124 -17.62 34.67 -32.29
CA ASP A 124 -16.79 35.87 -32.46
C ASP A 124 -15.47 35.81 -31.67
N GLY A 125 -15.25 34.76 -30.88
CA GLY A 125 -14.09 34.63 -29.99
C GLY A 125 -14.07 35.60 -28.81
N GLY A 126 -15.20 36.27 -28.51
CA GLY A 126 -15.30 37.19 -27.38
C GLY A 126 -15.15 36.48 -26.04
N THR A 127 -14.58 37.17 -25.04
CA THR A 127 -14.51 36.65 -23.66
C THR A 127 -15.93 36.51 -23.10
N PRO A 128 -16.39 35.30 -22.75
CA PRO A 128 -17.74 35.12 -22.23
C PRO A 128 -17.85 35.63 -20.79
N ASP A 129 -18.99 36.26 -20.48
CA ASP A 129 -19.35 36.62 -19.12
C ASP A 129 -19.86 35.38 -18.37
N PHE A 130 -18.97 34.74 -17.61
CA PHE A 130 -19.31 33.57 -16.78
C PHE A 130 -20.17 33.92 -15.55
N SER A 131 -20.36 35.21 -15.23
CA SER A 131 -21.26 35.64 -14.14
C SER A 131 -22.73 35.67 -14.56
N ALA A 132 -23.02 35.58 -15.86
CA ALA A 132 -24.38 35.56 -16.39
C ALA A 132 -25.15 34.32 -15.91
N ALA A 133 -26.31 34.53 -15.26
CA ALA A 133 -27.11 33.46 -14.66
C ALA A 133 -27.50 32.32 -15.63
N GLY A 134 -27.66 32.62 -16.93
CA GLY A 134 -27.94 31.63 -17.98
C GLY A 134 -26.78 30.67 -18.29
N ARG A 135 -25.57 30.95 -17.79
CA ARG A 135 -24.34 30.15 -18.01
C ARG A 135 -23.88 29.37 -16.78
N ALA A 136 -24.65 29.37 -15.68
CA ALA A 136 -24.25 28.73 -14.42
C ALA A 136 -23.92 27.22 -14.52
N GLY A 137 -24.46 26.53 -15.54
CA GLY A 137 -24.18 25.12 -15.84
C GLY A 137 -23.05 24.87 -16.83
N ASP A 138 -22.53 25.90 -17.52
CA ASP A 138 -21.56 25.76 -18.62
C ASP A 138 -20.25 25.12 -18.14
N ALA A 139 -19.76 25.53 -16.96
CA ALA A 139 -18.55 24.99 -16.33
C ALA A 139 -18.66 23.48 -16.01
N ALA A 140 -19.83 23.02 -15.57
CA ALA A 140 -20.10 21.62 -15.29
C ALA A 140 -20.24 20.79 -16.58
N LEU A 141 -20.80 21.38 -17.64
CA LEU A 141 -20.87 20.76 -18.97
C LEU A 141 -19.48 20.59 -19.59
N CYS A 142 -18.60 21.59 -19.47
CA CYS A 142 -17.18 21.46 -19.86
C CYS A 142 -16.49 20.32 -19.12
N LEU A 143 -16.65 20.23 -17.79
CA LEU A 143 -16.08 19.13 -16.99
C LEU A 143 -16.58 17.75 -17.45
N ARG A 144 -17.89 17.61 -17.71
CA ARG A 144 -18.46 16.34 -18.19
C ARG A 144 -17.92 15.94 -19.56
N ILE A 145 -17.84 16.86 -20.51
CA ILE A 145 -17.29 16.57 -21.84
C ILE A 145 -15.78 16.28 -21.79
N ALA A 146 -15.01 16.99 -20.96
CA ALA A 146 -13.59 16.70 -20.75
C ALA A 146 -13.38 15.27 -20.22
N GLY A 147 -14.16 14.84 -19.22
CA GLY A 147 -14.10 13.48 -18.70
C GLY A 147 -14.51 12.40 -19.73
N ILE A 148 -15.53 12.69 -20.55
CA ILE A 148 -15.96 11.80 -21.65
C ILE A 148 -14.84 11.66 -22.71
N LEU A 149 -14.20 12.76 -23.10
CA LEU A 149 -13.13 12.77 -24.10
C LEU A 149 -11.88 12.07 -23.56
N GLU A 150 -11.49 12.34 -22.32
CA GLU A 150 -10.37 11.66 -21.66
C GLU A 150 -10.58 10.13 -21.60
N ALA A 151 -11.77 9.67 -21.23
CA ALA A 151 -12.12 8.24 -21.23
C ALA A 151 -12.13 7.61 -22.63
N ALA A 152 -12.46 8.39 -23.67
CA ALA A 152 -12.51 7.92 -25.06
C ALA A 152 -11.12 7.83 -25.73
N LEU A 153 -10.09 8.53 -25.25
CA LEU A 153 -8.74 8.50 -25.84
C LEU A 153 -8.04 7.14 -25.69
N GLY A 154 -8.40 6.34 -24.68
CA GLY A 154 -7.86 4.99 -24.49
C GLY A 154 -8.45 3.92 -25.43
N GLN A 155 -9.40 4.29 -26.29
CA GLN A 155 -10.16 3.35 -27.12
C GLN A 155 -9.68 3.37 -28.59
N PRO A 156 -9.77 2.25 -29.34
CA PRO A 156 -9.21 2.15 -30.68
C PRO A 156 -10.14 2.74 -31.75
N TRP A 157 -10.23 4.08 -31.79
CA TRP A 157 -10.90 4.84 -32.86
C TRP A 157 -9.97 5.90 -33.46
N GLU A 158 -10.25 6.33 -34.69
CA GLU A 158 -9.48 7.38 -35.35
C GLU A 158 -9.92 8.76 -34.83
N VAL A 159 -9.13 9.34 -33.91
CA VAL A 159 -9.40 10.66 -33.33
C VAL A 159 -9.22 11.75 -34.39
N PRO A 160 -10.26 12.53 -34.73
CA PRO A 160 -10.15 13.60 -35.72
C PRO A 160 -9.20 14.70 -35.27
N HIS A 161 -8.35 15.20 -36.18
CA HIS A 161 -7.33 16.22 -35.90
C HIS A 161 -7.87 17.54 -35.29
N TRP A 162 -9.16 17.85 -35.49
CA TRP A 162 -9.82 19.02 -34.92
C TRP A 162 -10.30 18.80 -33.47
N LEU A 163 -10.48 17.55 -33.03
CA LEU A 163 -11.07 17.24 -31.73
C LEU A 163 -10.21 17.71 -30.55
N PRO A 164 -8.87 17.52 -30.53
CA PRO A 164 -8.02 18.04 -29.45
C PRO A 164 -8.07 19.57 -29.33
N VAL A 165 -8.24 20.29 -30.44
CA VAL A 165 -8.37 21.77 -30.44
C VAL A 165 -9.69 22.19 -29.80
N MET A 166 -10.79 21.49 -30.12
CA MET A 166 -12.10 21.74 -29.50
C MET A 166 -12.11 21.35 -28.02
N GLU A 167 -11.45 20.25 -27.65
CA GLU A 167 -11.26 19.85 -26.26
C GLU A 167 -10.49 20.92 -25.48
N GLN A 168 -9.34 21.38 -25.98
CA GLN A 168 -8.53 22.43 -25.36
C GLN A 168 -9.37 23.70 -25.10
N GLN A 169 -10.17 24.13 -26.07
CA GLN A 169 -11.04 25.31 -25.93
C GLN A 169 -12.14 25.11 -24.88
N LEU A 170 -12.79 23.94 -24.86
CA LEU A 170 -13.81 23.58 -23.87
C LEU A 170 -13.23 23.47 -22.45
N VAL A 171 -12.09 22.81 -22.31
CA VAL A 171 -11.37 22.64 -21.04
C VAL A 171 -10.91 24.00 -20.51
N GLN A 172 -10.30 24.84 -21.35
CA GLN A 172 -9.89 26.21 -20.99
C GLN A 172 -11.08 27.07 -20.55
N HIS A 173 -12.18 27.04 -21.32
CA HIS A 173 -13.40 27.79 -20.99
C HIS A 173 -13.99 27.34 -19.64
N GLY A 174 -14.09 26.03 -19.41
CA GLY A 174 -14.61 25.48 -18.16
C GLY A 174 -13.71 25.76 -16.96
N ALA A 175 -12.39 25.68 -17.13
CA ALA A 175 -11.42 25.97 -16.08
C ALA A 175 -11.52 27.42 -15.61
N LEU A 176 -11.59 28.38 -16.54
CA LEU A 176 -11.77 29.80 -16.23
C LEU A 176 -13.13 30.08 -15.56
N ALA A 177 -14.20 29.40 -16.00
CA ALA A 177 -15.52 29.53 -15.39
C ALA A 177 -15.54 29.03 -13.93
N TRP A 178 -14.92 27.88 -13.64
CA TRP A 178 -14.77 27.37 -12.28
C TRP A 178 -13.82 28.24 -11.43
N GLN A 179 -12.75 28.78 -12.02
CA GLN A 179 -11.82 29.67 -11.32
C GLN A 179 -12.52 30.94 -10.81
N GLN A 180 -13.42 31.53 -11.60
CA GLN A 180 -14.23 32.66 -11.14
C GLN A 180 -15.19 32.29 -10.01
N ARG A 181 -15.77 31.08 -10.04
CA ARG A 181 -16.65 30.57 -8.98
C ARG A 181 -15.93 30.27 -7.67
N MET A 182 -14.65 29.89 -7.68
CA MET A 182 -13.89 29.61 -6.45
C MET A 182 -13.88 30.78 -5.44
N ALA A 183 -14.01 32.02 -5.91
CA ALA A 183 -14.08 33.20 -5.05
C ALA A 183 -15.37 33.29 -4.21
N THR A 184 -16.42 32.56 -4.58
CA THR A 184 -17.75 32.60 -3.94
C THR A 184 -18.24 31.23 -3.47
N ASP A 185 -17.69 30.14 -4.02
CA ASP A 185 -18.10 28.77 -3.81
C ASP A 185 -16.83 27.89 -3.64
N PRO A 186 -16.43 27.55 -2.40
CA PRO A 186 -15.23 26.75 -2.15
C PRO A 186 -15.24 25.42 -2.91
N ALA A 187 -16.41 24.76 -3.02
CA ALA A 187 -16.57 23.47 -3.68
C ALA A 187 -16.22 23.50 -5.18
N ALA A 188 -16.10 24.68 -5.79
CA ALA A 188 -15.57 24.87 -7.14
C ALA A 188 -14.08 24.46 -7.27
N ALA A 189 -13.31 24.42 -6.19
CA ALA A 189 -11.86 24.22 -6.24
C ALA A 189 -11.44 22.87 -6.86
N GLY A 190 -12.14 21.77 -6.52
CA GLY A 190 -11.90 20.46 -7.10
C GLY A 190 -12.14 20.42 -8.62
N PRO A 191 -13.36 20.73 -9.10
CA PRO A 191 -13.69 20.88 -10.52
C PRO A 191 -12.75 21.81 -11.30
N CYS A 192 -12.34 22.92 -10.68
CA CYS A 192 -11.39 23.86 -11.26
C CYS A 192 -10.02 23.23 -11.49
N LEU A 193 -9.48 22.58 -10.45
CA LEU A 193 -8.21 21.87 -10.50
C LEU A 193 -8.25 20.74 -11.54
N ASP A 194 -9.32 19.93 -11.56
CA ASP A 194 -9.45 18.80 -12.47
C ASP A 194 -9.39 19.26 -13.96
N LEU A 195 -10.01 20.40 -14.30
CA LEU A 195 -9.91 20.98 -15.63
C LEU A 195 -8.55 21.64 -15.91
N PHE A 196 -7.92 22.33 -14.95
CA PHE A 196 -6.58 22.90 -15.18
C PHE A 196 -5.50 21.81 -15.32
N LEU A 197 -5.62 20.70 -14.59
CA LEU A 197 -4.80 19.51 -14.77
C LEU A 197 -5.00 18.94 -16.19
N ARG A 198 -6.24 18.81 -16.67
CA ARG A 198 -6.51 18.39 -18.05
C ARG A 198 -5.93 19.38 -19.07
N LEU A 199 -6.06 20.68 -18.85
CA LEU A 199 -5.51 21.71 -19.72
C LEU A 199 -3.99 21.61 -19.84
N SER A 200 -3.31 21.30 -18.72
CA SER A 200 -1.85 21.13 -18.69
C SER A 200 -1.36 19.91 -19.48
N GLN A 201 -2.22 18.92 -19.71
CA GLN A 201 -1.93 17.75 -20.56
C GLN A 201 -2.15 18.05 -22.06
N LEU A 202 -2.96 19.08 -22.39
CA LEU A 202 -3.30 19.47 -23.76
C LEU A 202 -2.39 20.57 -24.32
N LEU A 203 -1.50 21.16 -23.50
CA LEU A 203 -0.64 22.28 -23.86
C LEU A 203 0.83 21.93 -23.70
N ASP A 204 1.57 21.92 -24.82
CA ASP A 204 3.02 21.82 -24.86
C ASP A 204 3.59 22.92 -25.79
N PRO A 205 4.41 23.87 -25.29
CA PRO A 205 4.84 24.03 -23.90
C PRO A 205 3.72 24.52 -22.97
N LEU A 206 3.77 24.11 -21.71
CA LEU A 206 2.84 24.55 -20.67
C LEU A 206 2.99 26.05 -20.37
N PRO A 207 1.93 26.87 -20.50
CA PRO A 207 2.00 28.29 -20.13
C PRO A 207 2.05 28.51 -18.62
N GLU A 208 2.88 29.47 -18.17
CA GLU A 208 3.06 29.83 -16.76
C GLU A 208 1.74 30.12 -16.03
N TRP A 209 0.78 30.78 -16.70
CA TRP A 209 -0.53 31.09 -16.12
C TRP A 209 -1.37 29.84 -15.78
N VAL A 210 -1.19 28.74 -16.53
CA VAL A 210 -1.85 27.44 -16.24
C VAL A 210 -1.19 26.79 -15.03
N GLU A 211 0.14 26.85 -14.91
CA GLU A 211 0.84 26.34 -13.73
C GLU A 211 0.44 27.10 -12.45
N THR A 212 0.37 28.44 -12.54
CA THR A 212 -0.12 29.30 -11.44
C THR A 212 -1.57 28.95 -11.06
N ALA A 213 -2.44 28.71 -12.04
CA ALA A 213 -3.84 28.35 -11.79
C ALA A 213 -3.98 26.94 -11.16
N CYS A 214 -3.25 25.93 -11.67
CA CYS A 214 -3.14 24.61 -11.04
C CYS A 214 -2.72 24.72 -9.57
N ARG A 215 -1.70 25.53 -9.28
CA ARG A 215 -1.18 25.71 -7.92
C ARG A 215 -2.21 26.36 -7.01
N SER A 216 -2.87 27.43 -7.46
CA SER A 216 -3.92 28.12 -6.71
C SER A 216 -5.13 27.22 -6.43
N ALA A 217 -5.57 26.43 -7.41
CA ALA A 217 -6.67 25.48 -7.24
C ALA A 217 -6.28 24.34 -6.29
N MET A 218 -5.04 23.82 -6.37
CA MET A 218 -4.54 22.81 -5.44
C MET A 218 -4.47 23.32 -4.00
N THR A 219 -4.00 24.56 -3.76
CA THR A 219 -4.01 25.17 -2.42
C THR A 219 -5.43 25.22 -1.85
N ALA A 220 -6.40 25.70 -2.64
CA ALA A 220 -7.80 25.77 -2.21
C ALA A 220 -8.44 24.40 -1.96
N VAL A 221 -8.04 23.35 -2.71
CA VAL A 221 -8.45 21.96 -2.43
C VAL A 221 -7.84 21.45 -1.12
N ILE A 222 -6.56 21.74 -0.85
CA ILE A 222 -5.87 21.32 0.39
C ILE A 222 -6.48 22.01 1.62
N GLU A 223 -6.81 23.29 1.53
CA GLU A 223 -7.46 24.06 2.61
C GLU A 223 -8.87 23.56 2.94
N GLN A 224 -9.51 22.82 2.03
CA GLN A 224 -10.84 22.22 2.19
C GLN A 224 -10.81 20.76 2.66
N LEU A 225 -9.62 20.15 2.80
CA LEU A 225 -9.54 18.77 3.26
C LEU A 225 -10.07 18.62 4.70
N PRO A 226 -10.84 17.57 5.00
CA PRO A 226 -11.23 17.26 6.37
C PRO A 226 -10.01 17.12 7.30
N ALA A 227 -10.22 17.36 8.59
CA ALA A 227 -9.18 17.09 9.59
C ALA A 227 -8.70 15.61 9.51
N PRO A 228 -7.45 15.28 9.89
CA PRO A 228 -6.87 13.96 9.65
C PRO A 228 -7.66 12.74 10.16
N GLY A 229 -8.48 12.89 11.20
CA GLY A 229 -9.38 11.82 11.70
C GLY A 229 -10.74 11.70 10.99
N ALA A 230 -11.08 12.64 10.10
CA ALA A 230 -12.36 12.74 9.40
C ALA A 230 -12.26 12.53 7.88
N MET A 231 -11.05 12.41 7.31
CA MET A 231 -10.87 12.06 5.90
C MET A 231 -11.30 10.62 5.62
N THR A 232 -12.05 10.42 4.55
CA THR A 232 -12.39 9.08 4.05
C THR A 232 -11.33 8.55 3.09
N GLU A 233 -11.34 7.23 2.87
CA GLU A 233 -10.51 6.60 1.82
C GLU A 233 -10.82 7.15 0.42
N GLY A 234 -12.07 7.58 0.18
CA GLY A 234 -12.48 8.23 -1.07
C GLY A 234 -11.81 9.59 -1.26
N ASP A 235 -11.75 10.42 -0.20
CA ASP A 235 -11.13 11.74 -0.24
C ASP A 235 -9.62 11.63 -0.50
N LEU A 236 -8.95 10.70 0.20
CA LEU A 236 -7.53 10.40 0.00
C LEU A 236 -7.26 9.86 -1.41
N GLY A 237 -8.10 8.97 -1.92
CA GLY A 237 -8.00 8.46 -3.29
C GLY A 237 -8.14 9.55 -4.35
N GLN A 238 -9.11 10.46 -4.19
CA GLN A 238 -9.28 11.62 -5.07
C GLN A 238 -8.09 12.57 -5.00
N LEU A 239 -7.56 12.85 -3.80
CA LEU A 239 -6.39 13.70 -3.61
C LEU A 239 -5.15 13.10 -4.30
N ILE A 240 -4.89 11.81 -4.11
CA ILE A 240 -3.77 11.10 -4.76
C ILE A 240 -3.93 11.09 -6.29
N ALA A 241 -5.15 10.89 -6.80
CA ALA A 241 -5.43 10.97 -8.23
C ALA A 241 -5.11 12.36 -8.80
N ARG A 242 -5.58 13.43 -8.14
CA ARG A 242 -5.32 14.84 -8.52
C ARG A 242 -3.84 15.18 -8.47
N VAL A 243 -3.16 14.88 -7.37
CA VAL A 243 -1.71 15.09 -7.24
C VAL A 243 -0.98 14.34 -8.35
N SER A 244 -1.36 13.09 -8.67
CA SER A 244 -0.68 12.32 -9.72
C SER A 244 -0.75 12.87 -11.14
N ARG A 245 -1.59 13.88 -11.40
CA ARG A 245 -1.70 14.58 -12.69
C ARG A 245 -0.96 15.92 -12.73
N LEU A 246 -0.38 16.40 -11.63
CA LEU A 246 0.29 17.71 -11.57
C LEU A 246 1.45 17.81 -12.58
N PRO A 247 1.63 18.95 -13.24
CA PRO A 247 2.84 19.23 -14.00
C PRO A 247 4.03 19.37 -13.04
N VAL A 248 5.03 18.51 -13.20
CA VAL A 248 6.25 18.49 -12.38
C VAL A 248 7.47 18.57 -13.28
N ALA A 249 8.40 19.48 -12.95
CA ALA A 249 9.67 19.66 -13.63
C ALA A 249 10.47 18.34 -13.67
N ALA A 250 11.15 18.06 -14.79
CA ALA A 250 11.82 16.79 -15.04
C ALA A 250 12.77 16.37 -13.89
N GLU A 251 13.54 17.32 -13.36
CA GLU A 251 14.46 17.14 -12.22
C GLU A 251 13.80 16.61 -10.94
N ARG A 252 12.49 16.81 -10.76
CA ARG A 252 11.74 16.39 -9.56
C ARG A 252 10.80 15.22 -9.81
N ARG A 253 10.66 14.76 -11.06
CA ARG A 253 9.70 13.70 -11.45
C ARG A 253 9.93 12.39 -10.69
N GLN A 254 11.17 11.95 -10.54
CA GLN A 254 11.51 10.72 -9.80
C GLN A 254 11.10 10.79 -8.32
N ALA A 255 11.45 11.87 -7.62
CA ALA A 255 11.07 12.07 -6.21
C ALA A 255 9.55 12.17 -6.02
N PHE A 256 8.87 12.77 -7.00
CA PHE A 256 7.41 12.90 -7.03
C PHE A 256 6.70 11.56 -7.26
N GLU A 257 7.17 10.76 -8.20
CA GLU A 257 6.66 9.40 -8.46
C GLU A 257 6.87 8.48 -7.25
N ALA A 258 8.03 8.56 -6.58
CA ALA A 258 8.28 7.83 -5.34
C ALA A 258 7.36 8.28 -4.17
N ALA A 259 7.01 9.57 -4.09
CA ALA A 259 6.02 10.07 -3.12
C ALA A 259 4.60 9.58 -3.43
N LEU A 260 4.19 9.62 -4.70
CA LEU A 260 2.89 9.11 -5.16
C LEU A 260 2.74 7.60 -4.96
N LEU A 261 3.79 6.83 -5.26
CA LEU A 261 3.82 5.39 -5.08
C LEU A 261 3.62 5.02 -3.60
N ARG A 262 4.34 5.69 -2.69
CA ARG A 262 4.14 5.54 -1.24
C ARG A 262 2.71 5.89 -0.83
N ALA A 263 2.17 7.03 -1.27
CA ALA A 263 0.80 7.44 -0.93
C ALA A 263 -0.27 6.43 -1.42
N ARG A 264 -0.09 5.85 -2.63
CA ARG A 264 -0.95 4.79 -3.16
C ARG A 264 -0.85 3.52 -2.30
N PHE A 265 0.36 3.08 -1.94
CA PHE A 265 0.54 1.94 -1.05
C PHE A 265 -0.08 2.17 0.34
N SER A 266 0.06 3.35 0.94
CA SER A 266 -0.61 3.70 2.21
C SER A 266 -2.14 3.59 2.10
N LEU A 267 -2.74 4.01 0.98
CA LEU A 267 -4.17 3.89 0.75
C LEU A 267 -4.62 2.42 0.55
N GLU A 268 -3.85 1.62 -0.19
CA GLU A 268 -4.12 0.18 -0.34
C GLU A 268 -4.04 -0.56 1.01
N LEU A 269 -3.06 -0.24 1.86
CA LEU A 269 -2.91 -0.83 3.19
C LEU A 269 -4.13 -0.53 4.09
N LEU A 270 -4.68 0.69 4.03
CA LEU A 270 -5.92 1.04 4.74
C LEU A 270 -7.13 0.20 4.27
N GLN A 271 -7.30 0.04 2.95
CA GLN A 271 -8.39 -0.75 2.38
C GLN A 271 -8.32 -2.23 2.77
N HIS A 272 -7.12 -2.81 2.80
CA HIS A 272 -6.92 -4.21 3.18
C HIS A 272 -7.07 -4.44 4.70
N GLY A 273 -6.63 -3.50 5.54
CA GLY A 273 -6.79 -3.59 6.99
C GLY A 273 -8.26 -3.62 7.47
N ARG A 274 -9.18 -3.00 6.71
CA ARG A 274 -10.62 -2.97 7.04
C ARG A 274 -11.45 -4.08 6.42
N ARG A 275 -10.95 -4.80 5.41
CA ARG A 275 -11.67 -5.88 4.72
C ARG A 275 -11.58 -7.25 5.41
N ALA A 276 -10.95 -7.34 6.58
CA ALA A 276 -10.98 -8.53 7.42
C ALA A 276 -12.44 -8.86 7.83
N PRO A 277 -12.97 -10.06 7.54
CA PRO A 277 -14.37 -10.40 7.82
C PRO A 277 -14.56 -10.69 9.32
N GLY A 278 -14.78 -9.64 10.12
CA GLY A 278 -14.95 -9.82 11.57
C GLY A 278 -15.56 -8.66 12.37
N HIS A 279 -15.75 -7.47 11.79
CA HIS A 279 -16.35 -6.32 12.51
C HIS A 279 -17.68 -5.88 11.90
N ARG A 280 -18.75 -6.64 12.22
CA ARG A 280 -20.12 -6.12 12.25
C ARG A 280 -20.51 -5.85 13.70
N GLY A 281 -20.85 -4.59 14.02
CA GLY A 281 -21.43 -4.21 15.30
C GLY A 281 -20.49 -3.46 16.22
N ALA A 282 -20.36 -2.15 15.98
CA ALA A 282 -19.94 -1.16 16.97
C ALA A 282 -20.65 0.17 16.66
N GLU A 283 -21.99 0.13 16.66
CA GLU A 283 -22.78 1.35 16.85
C GLU A 283 -22.49 1.86 18.28
N GLY A 284 -22.20 3.14 18.42
CA GLY A 284 -21.95 3.75 19.73
C GLY A 284 -20.55 3.52 20.31
N LEU A 285 -19.53 4.17 19.73
CA LEU A 285 -18.44 4.65 20.59
C LEU A 285 -18.97 5.85 21.39
N GLU A 286 -19.58 5.58 22.55
CA GLU A 286 -19.50 6.56 23.63
C GLU A 286 -18.01 6.76 23.95
N VAL A 287 -17.56 8.01 23.89
CA VAL A 287 -16.23 8.37 24.34
C VAL A 287 -16.22 8.24 25.86
N VAL A 288 -15.81 7.07 26.34
CA VAL A 288 -15.40 6.92 27.73
C VAL A 288 -14.08 7.67 27.87
N GLU A 289 -14.19 8.96 28.17
CA GLU A 289 -13.10 9.72 28.78
C GLU A 289 -12.73 8.98 30.05
N ALA A 290 -11.61 8.24 30.02
CA ALA A 290 -11.10 7.60 31.21
C ALA A 290 -10.65 8.71 32.17
N GLU A 291 -11.35 8.83 33.29
CA GLU A 291 -10.98 9.70 34.41
C GLU A 291 -9.58 9.30 34.92
N TRP A 292 -8.56 10.02 34.46
CA TRP A 292 -7.20 9.94 34.97
C TRP A 292 -6.93 11.17 35.85
N LEU A 293 -7.56 11.22 37.02
CA LEU A 293 -7.18 12.14 38.10
C LEU A 293 -7.49 11.50 39.46
N GLU A 294 -6.45 11.53 40.32
CA GLU A 294 -6.49 11.32 41.77
C GLU A 294 -6.76 9.90 42.31
N GLU A 295 -5.67 9.19 42.65
CA GLU A 295 -5.59 8.59 44.00
C GLU A 295 -4.14 8.62 44.57
N GLU A 296 -3.98 9.52 45.54
CA GLU A 296 -3.02 9.61 46.65
C GLU A 296 -1.53 9.20 46.55
N GLU A 297 -0.72 10.23 46.85
CA GLU A 297 0.65 10.24 47.35
C GLU A 297 1.14 8.98 48.11
N ARG A 298 2.28 8.45 47.66
CA ARG A 298 3.35 7.98 48.58
C ARG A 298 4.67 8.60 48.17
N GLY A 299 5.30 9.30 49.11
CA GLY A 299 6.47 10.13 48.84
C GLY A 299 7.65 9.35 48.25
N ALA A 300 7.94 9.62 46.97
CA ALA A 300 9.24 9.44 46.36
C ALA A 300 9.85 10.84 46.13
N ALA A 301 11.19 10.94 46.21
CA ALA A 301 11.88 12.17 45.81
C ALA A 301 11.54 12.52 44.34
N PRO A 302 11.56 13.80 43.93
CA PRO A 302 11.31 14.18 42.55
C PRO A 302 12.32 13.49 41.64
N SER A 303 11.87 12.48 40.90
CA SER A 303 12.68 11.74 39.94
C SER A 303 13.09 12.68 38.83
N LEU A 304 14.40 12.85 38.63
CA LEU A 304 14.93 13.63 37.50
C LEU A 304 14.34 13.08 36.20
N PRO A 305 13.91 13.94 35.26
CA PRO A 305 13.34 13.47 34.00
C PRO A 305 14.38 12.66 33.22
N PRO A 306 13.93 11.65 32.44
CA PRO A 306 14.85 10.76 31.75
C PRO A 306 15.62 11.48 30.64
N LEU A 307 16.84 11.04 30.38
CA LEU A 307 17.62 11.51 29.23
C LEU A 307 16.91 11.13 27.92
N ARG A 308 16.87 12.05 26.95
CA ARG A 308 16.23 11.83 25.64
C ARG A 308 17.15 12.12 24.46
N LEU A 309 17.02 11.31 23.41
CA LEU A 309 17.63 11.53 22.11
C LEU A 309 16.54 12.02 21.15
N VAL A 310 16.71 13.20 20.54
CA VAL A 310 15.71 13.81 19.65
C VAL A 310 16.33 14.26 18.34
N ALA A 311 15.56 14.23 17.25
CA ALA A 311 16.01 14.61 15.91
C ALA A 311 15.70 16.08 15.55
N VAL A 312 14.75 16.70 16.25
CA VAL A 312 14.29 18.08 16.04
C VAL A 312 14.19 18.76 17.40
N ALA A 313 14.51 20.05 17.49
CA ALA A 313 14.24 20.86 18.66
C ALA A 313 12.72 20.88 18.95
N VAL A 314 12.32 20.18 20.02
CA VAL A 314 10.94 20.18 20.49
C VAL A 314 10.60 21.59 20.95
N ALA A 315 9.55 22.21 20.39
CA ALA A 315 9.16 23.60 20.68
C ALA A 315 8.61 23.84 22.11
N VAL A 316 8.76 22.86 23.01
CA VAL A 316 8.45 22.99 24.43
C VAL A 316 9.68 23.56 25.12
N ALA A 317 9.54 24.77 25.67
CA ALA A 317 10.59 25.57 26.32
C ALA A 317 11.65 26.21 25.39
N ALA A 318 11.19 27.17 24.58
CA ALA A 318 12.04 28.24 24.00
C ALA A 318 12.63 29.22 25.07
N ASP A 319 12.82 28.74 26.30
CA ASP A 319 13.36 29.46 27.46
C ASP A 319 14.35 28.56 28.28
N GLN A 320 14.72 27.38 27.75
CA GLN A 320 15.68 26.44 28.36
C GLN A 320 16.85 26.12 27.42
N ALA A 321 17.65 27.13 27.09
CA ALA A 321 18.87 26.98 26.28
C ALA A 321 20.01 26.18 26.98
N ASP A 322 19.75 25.59 28.16
CA ASP A 322 20.71 24.92 29.04
C ASP A 322 20.14 23.64 29.72
N ALA A 323 19.04 23.06 29.21
CA ALA A 323 18.49 21.81 29.78
C ALA A 323 19.40 20.61 29.46
N PRO A 324 20.11 20.01 30.44
CA PRO A 324 21.15 19.00 30.18
C PRO A 324 20.57 17.58 29.92
N GLU A 325 19.35 17.51 29.41
CA GLU A 325 18.46 16.33 29.53
C GLU A 325 18.01 15.80 28.17
N CYS A 326 18.12 16.61 27.12
CA CYS A 326 17.80 16.24 25.74
C CYS A 326 19.00 16.52 24.83
N PHE A 327 19.44 15.52 24.07
CA PHE A 327 20.42 15.72 23.00
C PHE A 327 19.72 15.84 21.66
N SER A 328 19.84 17.01 21.01
CA SER A 328 19.28 17.26 19.68
C SER A 328 20.29 16.92 18.58
N LEU A 329 19.89 16.03 17.67
CA LEU A 329 20.64 15.67 16.47
C LEU A 329 20.43 16.65 15.31
N GLU A 330 19.47 17.57 15.41
CA GLU A 330 19.10 18.52 14.35
C GLU A 330 20.29 19.22 13.67
N PRO A 331 21.31 19.74 14.39
CA PRO A 331 22.47 20.41 13.76
C PRO A 331 23.31 19.50 12.87
N TYR A 332 23.19 18.17 13.03
CA TYR A 332 24.05 17.18 12.41
C TYR A 332 23.37 16.39 11.28
N LEU A 333 22.05 16.50 11.10
CA LEU A 333 21.30 15.76 10.07
C LEU A 333 21.67 16.12 8.62
N HIS A 334 22.39 17.23 8.43
CA HIS A 334 22.85 17.71 7.12
C HIS A 334 24.35 17.46 6.85
N GLY A 335 25.07 16.78 7.75
CA GLY A 335 26.50 16.49 7.65
C GLY A 335 26.83 15.02 7.36
N ASP A 336 28.12 14.70 7.44
CA ASP A 336 28.69 13.34 7.34
C ASP A 336 28.48 12.48 8.61
N GLY A 337 28.04 13.09 9.72
CA GLY A 337 27.78 12.41 10.99
C GLY A 337 28.98 12.26 11.93
N GLU A 338 30.21 12.61 11.53
CA GLU A 338 31.37 12.52 12.43
C GLU A 338 31.22 13.46 13.64
N GLY A 339 30.76 14.69 13.38
CA GLY A 339 30.46 15.68 14.41
C GLY A 339 29.34 15.25 15.37
N ALA A 340 28.36 14.46 14.90
CA ALA A 340 27.27 13.96 15.73
C ALA A 340 27.76 12.96 16.78
N THR A 341 28.65 12.06 16.38
CA THR A 341 29.22 11.02 17.25
C THR A 341 30.02 11.66 18.39
N THR A 342 30.96 12.55 18.06
CA THR A 342 31.80 13.23 19.07
C THR A 342 30.97 14.08 20.04
N ALA A 343 29.97 14.81 19.52
CA ALA A 343 29.09 15.63 20.36
C ALA A 343 28.20 14.78 21.28
N LEU A 344 27.67 13.65 20.78
CA LEU A 344 26.88 12.73 21.58
C LEU A 344 27.73 12.07 22.68
N GLU A 345 28.95 11.63 22.38
CA GLU A 345 29.85 11.06 23.40
C GLU A 345 30.20 12.09 24.49
N ALA A 346 30.45 13.35 24.12
CA ALA A 346 30.67 14.43 25.08
C ALA A 346 29.42 14.72 25.95
N PHE A 347 28.21 14.66 25.36
CA PHE A 347 26.96 14.78 26.10
C PHE A 347 26.70 13.61 27.05
N LEU A 348 27.05 12.38 26.64
CA LEU A 348 26.83 11.16 27.44
C LEU A 348 27.85 11.00 28.58
N GLN A 349 29.05 11.55 28.44
CA GLN A 349 30.16 11.39 29.39
C GLN A 349 29.79 11.64 30.87
N PRO A 350 29.00 12.67 31.26
CA PRO A 350 28.61 12.92 32.65
C PRO A 350 27.61 11.90 33.23
N TRP A 351 26.95 11.11 32.39
CA TRP A 351 25.85 10.20 32.76
C TRP A 351 26.27 8.72 32.78
N LEU A 352 27.46 8.39 32.29
CA LEU A 352 27.98 7.03 32.30
C LEU A 352 28.11 6.50 33.73
N GLY A 353 27.33 5.46 34.07
CA GLY A 353 27.30 4.88 35.42
C GLY A 353 26.51 5.68 36.44
N SER A 354 25.65 6.62 36.01
CA SER A 354 24.70 7.30 36.90
C SER A 354 23.41 6.50 37.07
N ASP A 355 22.67 6.74 38.17
CA ASP A 355 21.32 6.18 38.38
C ASP A 355 20.22 6.91 37.58
N ARG A 356 20.60 7.78 36.62
CA ARG A 356 19.64 8.58 35.87
C ARG A 356 18.96 7.71 34.80
N PRO A 357 17.62 7.65 34.73
CA PRO A 357 16.95 6.91 33.66
C PRO A 357 17.16 7.58 32.29
N ALA A 358 17.15 6.76 31.25
CA ALA A 358 17.16 7.20 29.86
C ALA A 358 15.95 6.63 29.11
N CYS A 359 15.41 7.39 28.17
CA CYS A 359 14.43 6.85 27.23
C CYS A 359 15.10 5.89 26.24
N HIS A 360 14.34 4.92 25.74
CA HIS A 360 14.78 4.10 24.62
C HIS A 360 14.94 4.99 23.36
N PRO A 361 16.07 4.92 22.64
CA PRO A 361 16.37 5.93 21.63
C PRO A 361 15.39 5.90 20.45
N LEU A 362 14.92 4.72 20.04
CA LEU A 362 14.04 4.60 18.88
C LEU A 362 12.64 5.24 19.08
N PRO A 363 11.86 4.93 20.12
CA PRO A 363 10.64 5.68 20.43
C PRO A 363 10.89 7.19 20.56
N SER A 364 11.95 7.59 21.27
CA SER A 364 12.31 9.02 21.46
C SER A 364 12.59 9.74 20.13
N LEU A 365 13.31 9.09 19.21
CA LEU A 365 13.57 9.60 17.87
C LEU A 365 12.29 9.65 17.01
N LEU A 366 11.49 8.59 17.00
CA LEU A 366 10.22 8.52 16.27
C LEU A 366 9.27 9.65 16.73
N GLU A 367 9.03 9.75 18.05
CA GLU A 367 8.24 10.84 18.65
C GLU A 367 8.72 12.23 18.22
N SER A 368 10.04 12.46 18.23
CA SER A 368 10.62 13.76 17.89
C SER A 368 10.55 14.13 16.40
N LEU A 369 10.47 13.14 15.50
CA LEU A 369 10.29 13.36 14.06
C LEU A 369 8.81 13.58 13.70
N GLY A 370 7.91 12.94 14.46
CA GLY A 370 6.45 13.12 14.37
C GLY A 370 5.83 12.63 13.05
N PRO A 371 4.48 12.60 12.96
CA PRO A 371 3.76 12.12 11.77
C PRO A 371 3.78 13.11 10.58
N ARG A 372 4.50 14.23 10.69
CA ARG A 372 4.65 15.26 9.64
C ARG A 372 6.09 15.42 9.16
N GLY A 373 7.05 14.71 9.75
CA GLY A 373 8.42 14.68 9.24
C GLY A 373 8.47 14.02 7.87
N LEU A 374 9.07 14.71 6.89
CA LEU A 374 9.50 14.03 5.66
C LEU A 374 10.49 12.93 6.06
N PRO A 375 10.44 11.72 5.44
CA PRO A 375 11.38 10.66 5.75
C PRO A 375 12.81 11.18 5.52
N PRO A 376 13.71 11.12 6.54
CA PRO A 376 15.04 11.69 6.43
C PRO A 376 15.83 11.06 5.27
N ALA A 377 16.65 11.88 4.62
CA ALA A 377 17.57 11.42 3.57
C ALA A 377 18.55 10.37 4.12
N ASP A 378 19.15 9.54 3.27
CA ASP A 378 20.00 8.42 3.71
C ASP A 378 21.18 8.85 4.61
N GLY A 379 21.74 10.04 4.37
CA GLY A 379 22.75 10.65 5.25
C GLY A 379 22.21 10.95 6.66
N ALA A 380 21.02 11.56 6.76
CA ALA A 380 20.36 11.78 8.05
C ALA A 380 19.99 10.45 8.74
N LEU A 381 19.52 9.45 7.98
CA LEU A 381 19.28 8.10 8.52
C LEU A 381 20.54 7.39 9.01
N MET A 382 21.70 7.62 8.39
CA MET A 382 22.99 7.15 8.91
C MET A 382 23.30 7.79 10.27
N VAL A 383 23.16 9.12 10.39
CA VAL A 383 23.38 9.84 11.65
C VAL A 383 22.45 9.35 12.75
N LEU A 384 21.15 9.25 12.48
CA LEU A 384 20.14 8.80 13.44
C LEU A 384 20.40 7.36 13.92
N ARG A 385 20.74 6.44 13.00
CA ARG A 385 21.08 5.05 13.34
C ARG A 385 22.32 4.96 14.23
N ARG A 386 23.40 5.67 13.85
CA ARG A 386 24.65 5.67 14.62
C ARG A 386 24.46 6.27 16.02
N ALA A 387 23.67 7.35 16.14
CA ALA A 387 23.34 7.95 17.41
C ALA A 387 22.48 7.03 18.31
N ALA A 388 21.47 6.35 17.74
CA ALA A 388 20.65 5.38 18.47
C ALA A 388 21.46 4.18 18.98
N GLN A 389 22.37 3.63 18.14
CA GLN A 389 23.27 2.56 18.53
C GLN A 389 24.21 3.00 19.66
N LEU A 390 24.88 4.14 19.52
CA LEU A 390 25.76 4.69 20.57
C LEU A 390 25.02 4.95 21.88
N TRP A 391 23.78 5.43 21.81
CA TRP A 391 22.92 5.62 22.99
C TRP A 391 22.67 4.30 23.72
N GLN A 392 22.33 3.23 22.98
CA GLN A 392 22.19 1.88 23.55
C GLN A 392 23.50 1.35 24.13
N GLU A 393 24.59 1.36 23.36
CA GLU A 393 25.92 0.88 23.79
C GLU A 393 26.45 1.57 25.06
N ARG A 394 26.07 2.83 25.30
CA ARG A 394 26.56 3.64 26.42
C ARG A 394 25.62 3.68 27.62
N LEU A 395 24.31 3.57 27.41
CA LEU A 395 23.30 3.73 28.46
C LEU A 395 22.42 2.49 28.71
N GLU A 396 22.70 1.32 28.11
CA GLU A 396 21.92 0.08 28.28
C GLU A 396 21.29 -0.14 29.68
N PRO A 397 22.04 -0.13 30.82
CA PRO A 397 21.46 -0.37 32.15
C PRO A 397 20.56 0.77 32.67
N GLN A 398 20.64 1.96 32.07
CA GLN A 398 19.82 3.14 32.39
C GLN A 398 18.58 3.25 31.48
N ILE A 399 18.52 2.51 30.36
CA ILE A 399 17.43 2.62 29.40
C ILE A 399 16.15 2.00 29.95
N THR A 400 15.07 2.79 29.92
CA THR A 400 13.72 2.35 30.27
C THR A 400 13.33 1.21 29.31
N PRO A 401 13.00 0.02 29.81
CA PRO A 401 12.79 -1.14 28.97
C PRO A 401 11.50 -1.00 28.16
N LEU A 402 11.50 -1.51 26.93
CA LEU A 402 10.35 -1.49 26.03
C LEU A 402 9.15 -2.28 26.61
N PRO A 403 7.93 -2.12 26.07
CA PRO A 403 6.84 -3.04 26.39
C PRO A 403 7.20 -4.48 25.98
N ALA A 404 6.74 -5.47 26.75
CA ALA A 404 6.89 -6.88 26.38
C ALA A 404 6.06 -7.24 25.13
N VAL A 405 6.35 -8.38 24.50
CA VAL A 405 5.47 -8.97 23.48
C VAL A 405 4.20 -9.50 24.14
N GLU A 406 3.04 -9.12 23.59
CA GLU A 406 1.73 -9.59 24.02
C GLU A 406 1.31 -10.81 23.18
N TRP A 407 1.22 -11.98 23.82
CA TRP A 407 0.73 -13.21 23.18
C TRP A 407 -0.81 -13.21 23.15
N GLN A 408 -1.38 -13.06 21.96
CA GLN A 408 -2.84 -13.02 21.76
C GLN A 408 -3.25 -13.84 20.55
N ALA A 409 -4.44 -14.45 20.61
CA ALA A 409 -5.05 -15.13 19.48
C ALA A 409 -5.25 -14.13 18.33
N GLY A 410 -4.85 -14.51 17.12
CA GLY A 410 -4.83 -13.57 15.98
C GLY A 410 -3.80 -12.45 16.11
N GLY A 411 -2.75 -12.62 16.92
CA GLY A 411 -1.58 -11.74 16.92
C GLY A 411 -0.62 -12.03 15.76
N LEU A 412 0.22 -11.06 15.44
CA LEU A 412 1.41 -11.24 14.59
C LEU A 412 2.63 -10.73 15.36
N VAL A 413 3.68 -11.55 15.44
CA VAL A 413 4.93 -11.25 16.17
C VAL A 413 6.11 -11.56 15.26
N VAL A 414 7.07 -10.64 15.15
CA VAL A 414 8.22 -10.80 14.23
C VAL A 414 9.53 -10.38 14.90
N GLU A 415 10.49 -11.32 14.98
CA GLU A 415 11.89 -10.99 15.21
C GLU A 415 12.43 -10.28 13.96
N LEU A 416 13.09 -9.12 14.12
CA LEU A 416 13.69 -8.39 13.00
C LEU A 416 14.96 -9.09 12.51
N ASP A 417 15.11 -9.22 11.19
CA ASP A 417 16.35 -9.66 10.54
C ASP A 417 17.05 -8.44 9.91
N PRO A 418 18.32 -8.11 10.25
CA PRO A 418 19.02 -7.02 9.60
C PRO A 418 19.10 -7.20 8.08
N LEU A 419 19.20 -8.44 7.58
CA LEU A 419 19.30 -8.73 6.15
C LEU A 419 18.00 -8.41 5.41
N GLU A 420 16.86 -8.89 5.91
CA GLU A 420 15.55 -8.60 5.31
C GLU A 420 15.22 -7.10 5.34
N LEU A 421 15.56 -6.41 6.44
CA LEU A 421 15.44 -4.95 6.54
C LEU A 421 16.29 -4.24 5.46
N MET A 422 17.53 -4.67 5.23
CA MET A 422 18.36 -4.12 4.16
C MET A 422 17.80 -4.40 2.75
N VAL A 423 17.27 -5.61 2.50
CA VAL A 423 16.62 -5.95 1.21
C VAL A 423 15.40 -5.05 1.00
N LEU A 424 14.57 -4.86 2.03
CA LEU A 424 13.39 -3.97 1.96
C LEU A 424 13.78 -2.51 1.74
N ARG A 425 14.91 -2.04 2.30
CA ARG A 425 15.40 -0.68 2.06
C ARG A 425 15.78 -0.48 0.58
N HIS A 426 16.49 -1.43 -0.01
CA HIS A 426 16.82 -1.39 -1.44
C HIS A 426 15.59 -1.60 -2.33
N ALA A 427 14.62 -2.45 -1.93
CA ALA A 427 13.36 -2.65 -2.64
C ALA A 427 12.50 -1.38 -2.77
N GLY A 428 12.69 -0.40 -1.89
CA GLY A 428 12.08 0.94 -1.96
C GLY A 428 12.89 1.98 -2.77
N ALA A 429 14.06 1.62 -3.30
CA ALA A 429 14.94 2.51 -4.06
C ALA A 429 14.65 2.46 -5.58
N ALA A 430 15.54 3.05 -6.40
CA ALA A 430 15.40 3.05 -7.85
C ALA A 430 15.49 1.61 -8.43
N PRO A 431 14.58 1.20 -9.32
CA PRO A 431 14.51 -0.19 -9.80
C PRO A 431 15.75 -0.61 -10.58
N GLU A 432 16.36 0.31 -11.32
CA GLU A 432 17.56 0.10 -12.15
C GLU A 432 18.71 -0.54 -11.35
N THR A 433 18.98 -0.03 -10.15
CA THR A 433 20.08 -0.54 -9.28
C THR A 433 19.86 -1.98 -8.84
N LEU A 434 18.61 -2.38 -8.60
CA LEU A 434 18.27 -3.77 -8.26
C LEU A 434 18.27 -4.68 -9.49
N GLU A 435 17.83 -4.20 -10.64
CA GLU A 435 17.85 -4.97 -11.89
C GLU A 435 19.29 -5.30 -12.31
N ASP A 436 20.21 -4.35 -12.20
CA ASP A 436 21.65 -4.57 -12.42
C ASP A 436 22.24 -5.55 -11.39
N ALA A 437 21.88 -5.43 -10.11
CA ALA A 437 22.33 -6.35 -9.06
C ALA A 437 21.85 -7.79 -9.29
N LEU A 438 20.55 -7.98 -9.59
CA LEU A 438 19.96 -9.29 -9.90
C LEU A 438 20.55 -9.89 -11.19
N ALA A 439 20.89 -9.07 -12.19
CA ALA A 439 21.59 -9.51 -13.39
C ALA A 439 23.02 -9.98 -13.06
N GLU A 440 23.74 -9.28 -12.17
CA GLU A 440 25.09 -9.64 -11.77
C GLU A 440 25.16 -10.93 -10.93
N LEU A 441 24.23 -11.13 -9.97
CA LEU A 441 24.08 -12.39 -9.24
C LEU A 441 23.98 -13.59 -10.20
N ARG A 442 23.12 -13.45 -11.22
CA ARG A 442 22.96 -14.48 -12.27
C ARG A 442 24.23 -14.69 -13.09
N ARG A 443 24.97 -13.62 -13.43
CA ARG A 443 26.26 -13.75 -14.15
C ARG A 443 27.31 -14.48 -13.30
N ARG A 444 27.29 -14.29 -11.97
CA ARG A 444 28.25 -14.89 -11.02
C ARG A 444 27.73 -16.13 -10.28
N HIS A 445 26.61 -16.72 -10.69
CA HIS A 445 26.03 -17.90 -10.03
C HIS A 445 26.97 -19.11 -9.92
N HIS A 446 28.01 -19.20 -10.78
CA HIS A 446 29.03 -20.25 -10.73
C HIS A 446 30.41 -19.79 -10.19
N ASP A 447 30.54 -18.54 -9.73
CA ASP A 447 31.78 -18.00 -9.18
C ASP A 447 31.87 -18.25 -7.66
N ALA A 448 32.54 -19.34 -7.29
CA ALA A 448 32.73 -19.70 -5.89
C ALA A 448 33.45 -18.62 -5.05
N ASN A 449 34.27 -17.75 -5.66
CA ASN A 449 34.94 -16.67 -4.93
C ASN A 449 33.97 -15.53 -4.61
N PHE A 450 33.04 -15.24 -5.51
CA PHE A 450 31.96 -14.28 -5.28
C PHE A 450 31.04 -14.75 -4.15
N TRP A 451 30.59 -16.01 -4.19
CA TRP A 451 29.75 -16.58 -3.13
C TRP A 451 30.48 -16.76 -1.80
N GLY A 452 31.78 -17.08 -1.83
CA GLY A 452 32.64 -17.17 -0.64
C GLY A 452 33.19 -15.83 -0.11
N ALA A 453 32.81 -14.68 -0.71
CA ALA A 453 33.27 -13.38 -0.25
C ALA A 453 32.73 -13.06 1.16
N ALA A 454 33.60 -12.52 2.01
CA ALA A 454 33.22 -12.08 3.36
C ALA A 454 32.13 -11.01 3.31
N ALA A 455 31.17 -11.08 4.23
CA ALA A 455 30.09 -10.11 4.32
C ALA A 455 30.63 -8.71 4.62
N VAL A 456 30.07 -7.70 3.97
CA VAL A 456 30.32 -6.30 4.32
C VAL A 456 29.43 -5.91 5.52
N GLU A 457 30.03 -5.38 6.57
CA GLU A 457 29.31 -4.87 7.75
C GLU A 457 28.39 -3.69 7.37
N PRO A 458 27.15 -3.62 7.90
CA PRO A 458 26.16 -2.63 7.47
C PRO A 458 26.31 -1.23 8.11
N PHE A 459 27.47 -0.96 8.70
CA PHE A 459 27.79 0.28 9.40
C PHE A 459 29.16 0.85 8.94
N PRO A 460 29.28 2.18 8.76
CA PRO A 460 28.23 3.19 8.95
C PRO A 460 27.24 3.29 7.78
N ALA A 461 27.66 2.93 6.56
CA ALA A 461 26.81 2.92 5.37
C ALA A 461 26.19 1.54 5.14
N LEU A 462 24.99 1.51 4.55
CA LEU A 462 24.39 0.25 4.11
C LEU A 462 25.23 -0.35 2.97
N PRO A 463 25.38 -1.69 2.89
CA PRO A 463 26.01 -2.33 1.75
C PRO A 463 25.18 -2.11 0.49
N ASP A 464 25.80 -2.21 -0.68
CA ASP A 464 25.09 -2.03 -1.94
C ASP A 464 24.06 -3.15 -2.21
N ALA A 465 23.20 -2.93 -3.19
CA ALA A 465 22.12 -3.86 -3.54
C ALA A 465 22.64 -5.25 -3.97
N LEU A 466 23.84 -5.33 -4.57
CA LEU A 466 24.43 -6.59 -5.00
C LEU A 466 24.89 -7.43 -3.81
N GLU A 467 25.58 -6.81 -2.85
CA GLU A 467 26.02 -7.48 -1.62
C GLU A 467 24.83 -7.92 -0.76
N VAL A 468 23.82 -7.05 -0.59
CA VAL A 468 22.61 -7.38 0.17
C VAL A 468 21.84 -8.54 -0.48
N LEU A 469 21.63 -8.53 -1.80
CA LEU A 469 20.93 -9.62 -2.48
C LEU A 469 21.77 -10.91 -2.54
N ARG A 470 23.10 -10.83 -2.65
CA ARG A 470 24.01 -12.00 -2.55
C ARG A 470 23.84 -12.68 -1.20
N ARG A 471 23.89 -11.92 -0.12
CA ARG A 471 23.63 -12.43 1.24
C ARG A 471 22.21 -13.00 1.35
N PHE A 472 21.23 -12.41 0.67
CA PHE A 472 19.85 -12.90 0.66
C PHE A 472 19.67 -14.26 -0.07
N GLU A 473 20.36 -14.51 -1.18
CA GLU A 473 20.44 -15.85 -1.82
C GLU A 473 21.20 -16.87 -0.94
N ALA A 474 22.27 -16.45 -0.25
CA ALA A 474 23.15 -17.35 0.51
C ALA A 474 22.65 -17.69 1.93
N GLU A 475 22.19 -16.70 2.68
CA GLU A 475 21.83 -16.80 4.11
C GLU A 475 20.33 -17.04 4.30
N ALA A 476 19.48 -16.37 3.53
CA ALA A 476 18.02 -16.46 3.66
C ALA A 476 17.36 -17.43 2.65
N GLY A 477 18.04 -17.78 1.55
CA GLY A 477 17.57 -18.74 0.57
C GLY A 477 16.51 -18.22 -0.41
N PHE A 478 16.51 -16.91 -0.70
CA PHE A 478 15.64 -16.33 -1.72
C PHE A 478 16.22 -16.57 -3.12
N TYR A 479 15.53 -17.33 -3.97
CA TYR A 479 15.93 -17.55 -5.38
C TYR A 479 14.97 -16.90 -6.37
N ALA A 480 15.40 -15.80 -6.99
CA ALA A 480 14.63 -15.11 -8.02
C ALA A 480 14.48 -15.92 -9.32
N THR A 481 13.35 -15.74 -10.03
CA THR A 481 13.11 -16.45 -11.30
C THR A 481 14.03 -15.95 -12.42
N THR A 482 14.38 -16.85 -13.35
CA THR A 482 15.23 -16.51 -14.51
C THR A 482 14.53 -15.55 -15.49
N HIS A 483 13.20 -15.50 -15.50
CA HIS A 483 12.41 -14.74 -16.47
C HIS A 483 11.87 -13.41 -15.93
N ALA A 484 11.62 -13.29 -14.63
CA ALA A 484 11.09 -12.09 -14.01
C ALA A 484 11.68 -11.83 -12.61
N PRO A 485 13.01 -11.70 -12.46
CA PRO A 485 13.67 -11.68 -11.14
C PRO A 485 13.25 -10.49 -10.26
N MET A 486 12.96 -9.35 -10.89
CA MET A 486 12.43 -8.17 -10.21
C MET A 486 11.01 -8.39 -9.66
N GLU A 487 10.19 -9.16 -10.39
CA GLU A 487 8.85 -9.52 -9.94
C GLU A 487 8.91 -10.52 -8.77
N SER A 488 9.81 -11.50 -8.82
CA SER A 488 10.10 -12.39 -7.69
C SER A 488 10.46 -11.61 -6.42
N LEU A 489 11.30 -10.58 -6.55
CA LEU A 489 11.70 -9.74 -5.41
C LEU A 489 10.53 -8.92 -4.87
N ARG A 490 9.66 -8.39 -5.74
CA ARG A 490 8.43 -7.68 -5.33
C ARG A 490 7.42 -8.59 -4.64
N GLN A 491 7.26 -9.82 -5.12
CA GLN A 491 6.36 -10.81 -4.53
C GLN A 491 6.85 -11.32 -3.17
N TRP A 492 8.16 -11.28 -2.90
CA TRP A 492 8.69 -11.41 -1.54
C TRP A 492 8.49 -10.13 -0.71
N ALA A 493 8.93 -8.98 -1.23
CA ALA A 493 9.02 -7.72 -0.47
C ALA A 493 7.65 -7.20 0.00
N ARG A 494 6.60 -7.34 -0.83
CA ARG A 494 5.25 -6.85 -0.49
C ARG A 494 4.67 -7.53 0.77
N PRO A 495 4.52 -8.86 0.85
CA PRO A 495 4.05 -9.51 2.07
C PRO A 495 5.05 -9.44 3.22
N ALA A 496 6.36 -9.36 2.96
CA ALA A 496 7.37 -9.17 4.00
C ALA A 496 7.23 -7.81 4.72
N LEU A 497 7.11 -6.72 3.96
CA LEU A 497 6.84 -5.38 4.49
C LEU A 497 5.48 -5.34 5.21
N GLN A 498 4.45 -5.98 4.64
CA GLN A 498 3.14 -6.06 5.28
C GLN A 498 3.21 -6.77 6.65
N ALA A 499 3.97 -7.87 6.75
CA ALA A 499 4.20 -8.55 8.02
C ALA A 499 4.82 -7.62 9.06
N LEU A 500 5.89 -6.92 8.69
CA LEU A 500 6.61 -6.02 9.59
C LEU A 500 5.77 -4.84 10.05
N LEU A 501 4.95 -4.25 9.17
CA LEU A 501 4.07 -3.12 9.51
C LEU A 501 2.82 -3.53 10.33
N GLN A 502 2.44 -4.81 10.33
CA GLN A 502 1.31 -5.35 11.11
C GLN A 502 1.74 -6.03 12.42
N ALA A 503 3.01 -6.40 12.56
CA ALA A 503 3.51 -7.19 13.68
C ALA A 503 3.82 -6.36 14.94
N GLN A 504 3.83 -7.04 16.09
CA GLN A 504 4.70 -6.67 17.19
C GLN A 504 6.14 -7.07 16.82
N VAL A 505 6.98 -6.10 16.47
CA VAL A 505 8.37 -6.34 16.08
C VAL A 505 9.32 -6.29 17.28
N TRP A 506 10.37 -7.11 17.29
CA TRP A 506 11.40 -7.11 18.34
C TRP A 506 12.77 -7.47 17.78
N SER A 507 13.84 -7.10 18.48
CA SER A 507 15.20 -7.63 18.25
C SER A 507 16.01 -7.55 19.52
N ALA A 508 16.87 -8.55 19.76
CA ALA A 508 17.85 -8.52 20.84
C ALA A 508 19.12 -7.72 20.50
N ASP A 509 19.32 -7.35 19.22
CA ASP A 509 20.49 -6.63 18.74
C ASP A 509 20.20 -5.13 18.52
N PRO A 510 20.86 -4.22 19.26
CA PRO A 510 20.84 -2.77 19.04
C PRO A 510 21.08 -2.33 17.59
N ALA A 511 21.99 -2.98 16.85
CA ALA A 511 22.30 -2.58 15.48
C ALA A 511 21.10 -2.87 14.55
N THR A 512 20.51 -4.06 14.64
CA THR A 512 19.27 -4.45 13.95
C THR A 512 18.08 -3.59 14.36
N GLN A 513 17.94 -3.26 15.65
CA GLN A 513 16.90 -2.32 16.10
C GLN A 513 17.08 -0.95 15.42
N SER A 514 18.31 -0.42 15.34
CA SER A 514 18.55 0.87 14.70
C SER A 514 18.13 0.89 13.23
N LEU A 515 18.32 -0.23 12.51
CA LEU A 515 17.86 -0.37 11.13
C LEU A 515 16.35 -0.13 11.04
N TRP A 516 15.53 -0.54 12.02
CA TRP A 516 14.06 -0.41 12.01
C TRP A 516 13.53 1.02 11.78
N LEU A 517 14.33 2.05 12.10
CA LEU A 517 13.89 3.44 12.17
C LEU A 517 13.09 3.97 10.96
N PRO A 518 13.45 3.71 9.67
CA PRO A 518 12.68 4.19 8.52
C PRO A 518 11.26 3.62 8.47
N TRP A 519 11.07 2.34 8.79
CA TRP A 519 9.76 1.69 8.75
C TRP A 519 8.92 2.04 9.98
N GLY A 520 9.56 2.28 11.14
CA GLY A 520 8.91 2.90 12.29
C GLY A 520 8.28 4.25 11.95
N LEU A 521 8.96 5.10 11.16
CA LEU A 521 8.41 6.37 10.68
C LEU A 521 7.22 6.18 9.73
N GLU A 522 7.30 5.22 8.81
CA GLU A 522 6.21 4.90 7.87
C GLU A 522 4.96 4.38 8.60
N GLY A 523 5.13 3.59 9.67
CA GLY A 523 4.02 3.08 10.50
C GLY A 523 3.33 4.13 11.39
N MET A 524 3.99 5.25 11.72
CA MET A 524 3.39 6.30 12.57
C MET A 524 2.22 7.06 11.92
N GLY A 525 2.04 6.96 10.59
CA GLY A 525 0.93 7.60 9.88
C GLY A 525 -0.43 6.89 10.04
N THR A 526 -0.45 5.66 10.57
CA THR A 526 -1.65 4.83 10.67
C THR A 526 -2.29 4.87 12.06
N PRO A 527 -3.59 5.21 12.21
CA PRO A 527 -4.25 5.34 13.51
C PRO A 527 -4.57 4.00 14.21
N ALA A 528 -4.18 2.86 13.62
CA ALA A 528 -4.43 1.54 14.17
C ALA A 528 -3.28 1.08 15.07
N ARG A 529 -3.33 1.47 16.36
CA ARG A 529 -2.55 0.97 17.51
C ARG A 529 -1.01 0.99 17.38
N THR A 530 -0.34 1.29 18.49
CA THR A 530 1.12 1.36 18.61
C THR A 530 1.81 -0.01 18.45
N HIS A 531 2.00 -0.43 17.19
CA HIS A 531 2.88 -1.54 16.78
C HIS A 531 4.37 -1.14 16.86
N GLY A 532 4.77 -0.63 18.04
CA GLY A 532 6.13 -0.25 18.34
C GLY A 532 7.03 -1.44 18.66
N LEU A 533 8.34 -1.20 18.59
CA LEU A 533 9.38 -2.17 18.98
C LEU A 533 9.15 -2.68 20.42
N ARG A 534 9.17 -4.01 20.58
CA ARG A 534 8.97 -4.72 21.86
C ARG A 534 10.28 -5.32 22.37
N GLN A 535 10.30 -5.69 23.66
CA GLN A 535 11.39 -6.51 24.21
C GLN A 535 11.46 -7.89 23.53
N PRO A 536 12.65 -8.50 23.45
CA PRO A 536 12.80 -9.91 23.09
C PRO A 536 11.94 -10.82 23.99
N PRO A 537 11.08 -11.68 23.42
CA PRO A 537 10.29 -12.64 24.19
C PRO A 537 11.15 -13.74 24.80
N THR A 538 10.83 -14.15 26.03
CA THR A 538 11.48 -15.30 26.68
C THR A 538 10.92 -16.62 26.17
N ALA A 539 11.79 -17.62 26.02
CA ALA A 539 11.38 -18.96 25.62
C ALA A 539 10.42 -19.60 26.64
N GLU A 540 10.58 -19.31 27.93
CA GLU A 540 9.70 -19.82 28.99
C GLU A 540 8.30 -19.22 28.88
N GLY A 541 8.16 -17.90 28.70
CA GLY A 541 6.85 -17.25 28.52
C GLY A 541 6.11 -17.70 27.25
N LEU A 542 6.83 -18.02 26.17
CA LEU A 542 6.22 -18.67 25.00
C LEU A 542 5.74 -20.09 25.32
N LEU A 543 6.57 -20.92 25.97
CA LEU A 543 6.20 -22.32 26.29
C LEU A 543 5.04 -22.41 27.31
N GLU A 544 4.90 -21.44 28.21
CA GLU A 544 3.73 -21.29 29.08
C GLU A 544 2.47 -20.94 28.27
N TYR A 545 2.55 -19.96 27.36
CA TYR A 545 1.43 -19.57 26.50
C TYR A 545 0.94 -20.73 25.60
N LEU A 546 1.86 -21.54 25.07
CA LEU A 546 1.53 -22.67 24.20
C LEU A 546 0.73 -23.78 24.91
N GLY A 547 0.65 -23.78 26.25
CA GLY A 547 0.04 -24.86 27.03
C GLY A 547 -1.46 -25.07 26.75
N GLY A 548 -1.79 -26.16 26.05
CA GLY A 548 -3.15 -26.49 25.63
C GLY A 548 -3.51 -26.08 24.20
N GLU A 549 -2.62 -25.36 23.52
CA GLU A 549 -2.80 -24.91 22.13
C GLU A 549 -2.50 -26.03 21.11
N GLU A 550 -2.91 -25.81 19.86
CA GLU A 550 -2.52 -26.63 18.71
C GLU A 550 -1.61 -25.80 17.82
N LEU A 551 -0.39 -26.28 17.57
CA LEU A 551 0.64 -25.49 16.91
C LEU A 551 1.29 -26.19 15.71
N VAL A 552 1.70 -25.37 14.74
CA VAL A 552 2.55 -25.78 13.60
C VAL A 552 3.88 -25.06 13.67
N VAL A 553 4.99 -25.82 13.61
CA VAL A 553 6.36 -25.30 13.44
C VAL A 553 6.78 -25.49 11.99
N VAL A 554 7.22 -24.42 11.34
CA VAL A 554 7.79 -24.46 9.99
C VAL A 554 9.25 -24.00 10.04
N GLY A 555 10.19 -24.85 9.64
CA GLY A 555 11.59 -24.44 9.62
C GLY A 555 12.67 -25.51 9.66
N GLU A 556 13.86 -25.07 10.07
CA GLU A 556 15.04 -25.92 10.27
C GLU A 556 15.04 -26.60 11.65
N GLY A 557 15.59 -27.82 11.75
CA GLY A 557 15.65 -28.56 13.01
C GLY A 557 14.30 -29.07 13.53
N THR A 558 13.27 -29.08 12.69
CA THR A 558 11.91 -29.58 12.93
C THR A 558 11.84 -30.98 13.53
N GLU A 559 12.68 -31.90 13.05
CA GLU A 559 12.80 -33.27 13.60
C GLU A 559 13.23 -33.26 15.07
N ALA A 560 14.23 -32.44 15.43
CA ALA A 560 14.71 -32.34 16.80
C ALA A 560 13.67 -31.71 17.73
N ILE A 561 12.95 -30.69 17.26
CA ILE A 561 11.82 -30.08 17.99
C ILE A 561 10.72 -31.12 18.22
N GLN A 562 10.38 -31.92 17.20
CA GLN A 562 9.34 -32.94 17.31
C GLN A 562 9.75 -34.09 18.25
N ALA A 563 11.02 -34.52 18.23
CA ALA A 563 11.54 -35.48 19.19
C ALA A 563 11.52 -34.94 20.63
N ALA A 564 11.89 -33.67 20.85
CA ALA A 564 11.87 -33.03 22.17
C ALA A 564 10.43 -32.85 22.72
N HIS A 565 9.46 -32.60 21.83
CA HIS A 565 8.03 -32.57 22.16
C HIS A 565 7.50 -33.95 22.57
N GLN A 566 7.81 -34.98 21.78
CA GLN A 566 7.43 -36.38 22.10
C GLN A 566 8.05 -36.87 23.40
N ALA A 567 9.26 -36.40 23.73
CA ALA A 567 9.93 -36.64 25.02
C ALA A 567 9.42 -35.75 26.18
N GLY A 568 8.47 -34.84 25.92
CA GLY A 568 7.87 -33.94 26.89
C GLY A 568 8.77 -32.81 27.40
N HIS A 569 9.95 -32.60 26.79
CA HIS A 569 10.94 -31.61 27.26
C HIS A 569 10.49 -30.16 27.07
N LEU A 570 9.59 -29.93 26.11
CA LEU A 570 9.02 -28.60 25.81
C LEU A 570 7.87 -28.20 26.73
N PHE A 571 7.33 -29.09 27.57
CA PHE A 571 6.19 -28.73 28.41
C PHE A 571 6.63 -27.88 29.62
N ARG A 572 5.98 -26.72 29.78
CA ARG A 572 6.08 -25.82 30.94
C ARG A 572 4.68 -25.60 31.53
N GLY A 573 4.05 -26.71 31.93
CA GLY A 573 2.66 -26.75 32.38
C GLY A 573 1.85 -27.73 31.55
N THR A 574 0.77 -27.26 30.93
CA THR A 574 -0.14 -28.07 30.10
C THR A 574 0.55 -28.57 28.83
N ALA A 575 0.27 -29.82 28.43
CA ALA A 575 0.73 -30.35 27.15
C ALA A 575 -0.01 -29.65 25.98
N PHE A 576 0.64 -29.59 24.82
CA PHE A 576 0.12 -28.93 23.61
C PHE A 576 0.31 -29.80 22.37
N GLY A 577 -0.48 -29.58 21.33
CA GLY A 577 -0.33 -30.28 20.05
C GLY A 577 0.77 -29.67 19.20
N LEU A 578 1.66 -30.50 18.64
CA LEU A 578 2.72 -30.07 17.73
C LEU A 578 2.66 -30.85 16.42
N ARG A 579 2.75 -30.11 15.31
CA ARG A 579 3.10 -30.64 13.98
C ARG A 579 4.25 -29.82 13.41
N CYS A 580 5.18 -30.49 12.74
CA CYS A 580 6.36 -29.87 12.16
C CYS A 580 6.38 -30.02 10.64
N LEU A 581 6.91 -29.01 9.94
CA LEU A 581 7.10 -29.00 8.49
C LEU A 581 8.46 -28.35 8.16
N ALA A 582 9.29 -29.01 7.36
CA ALA A 582 10.55 -28.41 6.94
C ALA A 582 10.31 -27.20 6.00
N ALA A 583 11.12 -26.15 6.13
CA ALA A 583 11.18 -25.09 5.12
C ALA A 583 11.94 -25.58 3.86
N PRO A 584 11.66 -25.04 2.66
CA PRO A 584 12.35 -25.45 1.43
C PRO A 584 13.85 -25.18 1.48
N GLU A 585 14.68 -26.22 1.31
CA GLU A 585 16.13 -26.06 1.23
C GLU A 585 16.50 -25.32 -0.06
N SER A 586 16.87 -24.05 0.10
CA SER A 586 17.02 -23.11 -1.02
C SER A 586 18.11 -22.05 -0.77
N ARG A 587 19.05 -22.32 0.14
CA ARG A 587 20.27 -21.51 0.30
C ARG A 587 21.32 -21.92 -0.72
N HIS A 588 22.04 -20.97 -1.31
CA HIS A 588 23.13 -21.27 -2.24
C HIS A 588 24.13 -22.29 -1.66
N PRO A 589 24.49 -23.38 -2.37
CA PRO A 589 24.26 -23.63 -3.80
C PRO A 589 22.97 -24.40 -4.16
N HIS A 590 22.11 -24.72 -3.19
CA HIS A 590 20.88 -25.48 -3.42
C HIS A 590 19.81 -24.57 -4.01
N ARG A 591 19.58 -24.66 -5.32
CA ARG A 591 18.58 -23.86 -6.04
C ARG A 591 17.28 -24.65 -6.28
N PRO A 592 16.11 -24.15 -5.86
CA PRO A 592 14.82 -24.77 -6.19
C PRO A 592 14.54 -24.69 -7.69
N ALA A 593 14.02 -25.77 -8.28
CA ALA A 593 13.87 -25.91 -9.73
C ALA A 593 12.91 -24.87 -10.36
N ALA A 594 11.93 -24.38 -9.59
CA ALA A 594 10.88 -23.48 -10.06
C ALA A 594 10.94 -22.06 -9.43
N GLY A 595 11.98 -21.74 -8.65
CA GLY A 595 12.14 -20.44 -7.98
C GLY A 595 11.40 -20.31 -6.64
N PHE A 596 11.59 -19.15 -6.00
CA PHE A 596 11.05 -18.82 -4.68
C PHE A 596 9.53 -18.93 -4.61
N GLU A 597 8.82 -18.39 -5.60
CA GLU A 597 7.35 -18.26 -5.62
C GLU A 597 6.67 -19.62 -5.55
N HIS A 598 7.16 -20.59 -6.32
CA HIS A 598 6.64 -21.96 -6.32
C HIS A 598 6.94 -22.66 -4.99
N SER A 599 8.15 -22.52 -4.47
CA SER A 599 8.53 -23.10 -3.17
C SER A 599 7.73 -22.50 -2.01
N LEU A 600 7.35 -21.22 -2.09
CA LEU A 600 6.44 -20.58 -1.15
C LEU A 600 4.99 -21.08 -1.32
N GLU A 601 4.52 -21.25 -2.56
CA GLU A 601 3.17 -21.78 -2.84
C GLU A 601 3.00 -23.22 -2.34
N GLU A 602 3.99 -24.10 -2.58
CA GLU A 602 4.01 -25.47 -2.03
C GLU A 602 4.03 -25.46 -0.50
N LEU A 603 4.84 -24.59 0.13
CA LEU A 603 4.92 -24.45 1.57
C LEU A 603 3.58 -23.98 2.18
N LEU A 604 2.94 -22.98 1.54
CA LEU A 604 1.63 -22.50 1.93
C LEU A 604 0.56 -23.60 1.79
N ALA A 605 0.54 -24.31 0.66
CA ALA A 605 -0.40 -25.41 0.43
C ALA A 605 -0.25 -26.53 1.48
N ALA A 606 0.97 -26.85 1.88
CA ALA A 606 1.25 -27.81 2.94
C ALA A 606 0.74 -27.34 4.32
N VAL A 607 0.99 -26.08 4.70
CA VAL A 607 0.48 -25.53 5.97
C VAL A 607 -1.05 -25.41 5.98
N GLU A 608 -1.67 -25.03 4.86
CA GLU A 608 -3.12 -25.05 4.71
C GLU A 608 -3.70 -26.45 4.84
N GLN A 609 -3.04 -27.46 4.26
CA GLN A 609 -3.48 -28.85 4.37
C GLN A 609 -3.45 -29.32 5.83
N LEU A 610 -2.40 -28.97 6.59
CA LEU A 610 -2.36 -29.22 8.03
C LEU A 610 -3.54 -28.53 8.76
N TYR A 611 -3.88 -27.29 8.41
CA TYR A 611 -5.03 -26.60 9.01
C TYR A 611 -6.37 -27.30 8.70
N ARG A 612 -6.56 -27.77 7.47
CA ARG A 612 -7.78 -28.50 7.04
C ARG A 612 -7.93 -29.86 7.72
N GLU A 613 -6.83 -30.57 7.94
CA GLU A 613 -6.81 -31.86 8.66
C GLU A 613 -7.13 -31.69 10.15
N ARG A 614 -6.56 -30.66 10.77
CA ARG A 614 -6.85 -30.26 12.14
C ARG A 614 -6.49 -28.78 12.32
N PRO A 615 -7.45 -27.89 12.64
CA PRO A 615 -7.14 -26.49 12.89
C PRO A 615 -6.06 -26.32 13.96
N PHE A 616 -5.20 -25.34 13.77
CA PHE A 616 -4.19 -24.90 14.74
C PHE A 616 -4.44 -23.43 15.08
N THR A 617 -3.99 -23.02 16.26
CA THR A 617 -4.14 -21.67 16.82
C THR A 617 -2.84 -20.88 16.76
N VAL A 618 -1.69 -21.56 16.65
CA VAL A 618 -0.36 -20.94 16.62
C VAL A 618 0.48 -21.48 15.44
N LEU A 619 1.12 -20.57 14.71
CA LEU A 619 2.18 -20.85 13.73
C LEU A 619 3.50 -20.26 14.22
N LEU A 620 4.54 -21.09 14.32
CA LEU A 620 5.92 -20.65 14.55
C LEU A 620 6.73 -20.89 13.27
N ALA A 621 7.34 -19.85 12.69
CA ALA A 621 8.06 -19.95 11.42
C ALA A 621 9.50 -19.43 11.51
N SER A 622 10.46 -20.27 11.14
CA SER A 622 11.88 -19.94 10.99
C SER A 622 12.44 -20.55 9.71
N GLY A 623 12.57 -19.77 8.64
CA GLY A 623 12.88 -20.31 7.32
C GLY A 623 13.47 -19.31 6.34
N GLY A 624 14.30 -18.38 6.83
CA GLY A 624 14.86 -17.30 6.01
C GLY A 624 13.78 -16.57 5.21
N ALA A 625 13.98 -16.42 3.90
CA ALA A 625 13.12 -15.64 3.01
C ALA A 625 11.64 -16.05 3.03
N TYR A 626 11.31 -17.31 3.32
CA TYR A 626 9.91 -17.76 3.38
C TYR A 626 9.19 -17.32 4.65
N ARG A 627 9.90 -16.94 5.73
CA ARG A 627 9.29 -16.75 7.05
C ARG A 627 8.25 -15.64 7.06
N LEU A 628 8.57 -14.44 6.54
CA LEU A 628 7.67 -13.28 6.59
C LEU A 628 6.45 -13.46 5.66
N PRO A 629 6.62 -13.87 4.38
CA PRO A 629 5.47 -14.14 3.51
C PRO A 629 4.57 -15.26 4.04
N LEU A 630 5.14 -16.29 4.66
CA LEU A 630 4.39 -17.38 5.28
C LEU A 630 3.55 -16.90 6.47
N VAL A 631 4.16 -16.21 7.45
CA VAL A 631 3.39 -15.74 8.62
C VAL A 631 2.31 -14.75 8.20
N GLN A 632 2.59 -13.85 7.25
CA GLN A 632 1.61 -12.91 6.74
C GLN A 632 0.40 -13.60 6.10
N ALA A 633 0.65 -14.57 5.21
CA ALA A 633 -0.40 -15.28 4.50
C ALA A 633 -1.26 -16.13 5.45
N ILE A 634 -0.64 -16.87 6.38
CA ILE A 634 -1.36 -17.75 7.31
C ILE A 634 -2.11 -16.95 8.39
N HIS A 635 -1.51 -15.88 8.93
CA HIS A 635 -2.19 -14.93 9.81
C HIS A 635 -3.42 -14.32 9.11
N GLY A 636 -3.25 -13.76 7.91
CA GLY A 636 -4.33 -13.11 7.17
C GLY A 636 -5.45 -14.04 6.69
N ARG A 637 -5.15 -15.34 6.46
CA ARG A 637 -6.15 -16.34 6.02
C ARG A 637 -6.92 -16.96 7.18
N PHE A 638 -6.27 -17.21 8.33
CA PHE A 638 -6.83 -18.05 9.40
C PHE A 638 -6.99 -17.36 10.76
N GLY A 639 -6.47 -16.14 10.94
CA GLY A 639 -6.57 -15.41 12.20
C GLY A 639 -5.83 -16.09 13.37
N VAL A 640 -4.81 -16.90 13.06
CA VAL A 640 -3.96 -17.56 14.06
C VAL A 640 -2.93 -16.58 14.64
N LEU A 641 -2.40 -16.89 15.82
CA LEU A 641 -1.15 -16.27 16.27
C LEU A 641 -0.03 -16.74 15.35
N ALA A 642 0.62 -15.83 14.63
CA ALA A 642 1.77 -16.16 13.80
C ALA A 642 3.03 -15.48 14.33
N VAL A 643 4.10 -16.26 14.49
CA VAL A 643 5.38 -15.83 15.05
C VAL A 643 6.50 -16.13 14.05
N GLY A 644 7.07 -15.08 13.46
CA GLY A 644 8.21 -15.18 12.55
C GLY A 644 9.52 -14.93 13.30
N VAL A 645 10.42 -15.91 13.33
CA VAL A 645 11.73 -15.79 14.00
C VAL A 645 12.89 -16.05 13.05
N VAL A 646 14.00 -15.35 13.29
CA VAL A 646 15.30 -15.49 12.63
C VAL A 646 16.13 -16.53 13.39
N THR A 647 16.09 -16.46 14.72
CA THR A 647 16.74 -17.43 15.60
C THR A 647 16.13 -18.82 15.37
N PRO A 648 16.93 -19.86 15.04
CA PRO A 648 16.40 -21.20 14.79
C PRO A 648 15.57 -21.71 15.98
N LEU A 649 14.33 -22.13 15.73
CA LEU A 649 13.37 -22.49 16.78
C LEU A 649 13.90 -23.56 17.74
N SER A 650 14.72 -24.50 17.26
CA SER A 650 15.39 -25.50 18.09
C SER A 650 16.34 -24.88 19.11
N ARG A 651 17.09 -23.83 18.74
CA ARG A 651 17.97 -23.09 19.66
C ARG A 651 17.17 -22.24 20.63
N TRP A 652 16.16 -21.52 20.14
CA TRP A 652 15.35 -20.63 20.99
C TRP A 652 14.58 -21.41 22.07
N LEU A 653 14.04 -22.59 21.72
CA LEU A 653 13.40 -23.51 22.67
C LEU A 653 14.38 -24.38 23.48
N ALA A 654 15.69 -24.09 23.42
CA ALA A 654 16.78 -24.81 24.10
C ALA A 654 16.86 -26.33 23.81
N VAL A 655 16.38 -26.77 22.65
CA VAL A 655 16.41 -28.17 22.21
C VAL A 655 17.84 -28.59 21.89
N GLY A 656 18.37 -29.57 22.62
CA GLY A 656 19.73 -30.08 22.45
C GLY A 656 20.78 -29.38 23.33
N ALA A 657 20.41 -28.37 24.11
CA ALA A 657 21.25 -27.92 25.22
C ALA A 657 21.21 -28.98 26.33
N SER A 658 22.15 -29.94 26.27
CA SER A 658 22.36 -30.91 27.34
C SER A 658 22.49 -30.17 28.66
N ARG A 659 21.53 -30.38 29.57
CA ARG A 659 21.69 -30.02 30.99
C ARG A 659 22.83 -30.86 31.55
N VAL A 660 24.06 -30.36 31.40
CA VAL A 660 25.19 -30.82 32.19
C VAL A 660 24.86 -30.45 33.62
N SER A 661 24.38 -31.45 34.35
CA SER A 661 24.04 -31.39 35.76
C SER A 661 25.30 -31.00 36.55
N THR A 662 25.41 -29.72 36.91
CA THR A 662 26.37 -29.24 37.92
C THR A 662 25.80 -29.50 39.32
N ASP A 663 25.63 -30.79 39.63
CA ASP A 663 25.48 -31.29 41.01
C ASP A 663 26.82 -31.91 41.41
N SER A 664 27.66 -31.10 42.07
CA SER A 664 28.88 -31.53 42.78
C SER A 664 29.26 -30.49 43.84
#